data_AF-W6XQN9-F1
#
_entry.id   AF-W6XQN9-F1
#
_cell.length_a   1.000
_cell.length_b   1.000
_cell.length_c   1.000
_cell.angle_alpha   90.00
_cell.angle_beta   90.00
_cell.angle_gamma   90.00
#
_symmetry.space_group_name_H-M   'P 1'
#
loop_
_entity.id
_entity.type
_entity.pdbx_description
1 polymer ?
#
loop_
_entity_poly.entity_id
_entity_poly.type
_entity_poly.pdbx_seq_one_letter_code
_entity_poly.pdbx_strand_id
1 'polypeptide(L)'
;MGKFEMPTKRRMAAPFQSKEAFVGFLRAPRVNDGHVPIGDERWSNKDLEPTPVEQRTWTWYSLPLYWFSNKFSLVGWNTGSSLVAVGLTWQTSFASACIGSLLAAIVVVLMARPGVKYHIGFPVLARSVMGIYGSYFFIFIRAIVCIIWYGIQTFYAGNLLSVMLRCIFGSSWETLPNTLSPGAAVTSRQLLTFFMAWLMEFPFMWVHPTRIHYVFTVKGIIMPVAAFAVFGWCMANGGGLNSMDLAHKTSTASSSIPMGWSIMAGINTIFGALSPMLVNQPDLARYCKKPRDAGYLQGVSVFVSAIIVFFLGMASTTSMQSAYGVAYWNIWDLFDAILDHHFGAGARAAIFFASLAFYFGVFATNFGANSIPFGSDMTGLFPKWLTIRRGQILCALLGVVVQPWQLMANASAFLSFLGSYNIFMAPLCAVLIVDYFIVRKGNVHVPSCYDGRKTGLYWFWSGINWCGVVAWILGTTMGIPGLIGQYQPQIISMAAQNMYRMGWILTFTVAATVYYVTFLFIKPRVFPVGRESTSFEWEWLGNDGREGFFEGEGDRGEIYVAATPPMTDAGDDIEIGGKSPKLTATEAAKKIQQGEVTVEEYAKSLLKRIEARDEAVKAWAYLNPEYVIEQAKALDAVPKDERGPLHGVAIAVKDVIYTKDMPTQFNSPIYANDAPKVDAGSIAILRNSGALIFGKTTTTEFAATTTGPKTCNPHDPNRTPGGSSSGSGAAVGDFQAPIGLGTQTGGSTIRPGSYNGIYALKPTWNSITREGQKIYSLILDTLGLYARSVADLELLADTFAIHDDAPVPSDFTVKGAKFAILKTMVWPQVGPGTVAALDKAVSLLRAHGAEVEEISLPEYLNDLPSWHATVLNSDGRTAFLPEYTVAKDKISEQLVGHVENSGKISRKAQLEAFDKIAAARPVVDELLEKYAAVLTPSVPDEAPLGIEKTGSASFCLIWTALHTPVVNVPGFKGQNGMPIGISLVAPRYHDRRLLAVSKEVGKIFEAEGGWQRLV
;
A
#
# COMPACT_ATOMS: atom_id res chain seq x y z
N MET A 1 1.29 -31.54 5.24
CA MET A 1 2.16 -31.34 4.05
C MET A 1 1.31 -30.76 2.93
N GLY A 2 1.58 -29.53 2.47
CA GLY A 2 0.95 -29.04 1.24
C GLY A 2 1.58 -29.77 0.06
N LYS A 3 0.76 -30.28 -0.89
CA LYS A 3 1.24 -31.02 -2.05
C LYS A 3 2.37 -30.24 -2.73
N PHE A 4 3.53 -30.87 -2.86
CA PHE A 4 4.61 -30.40 -3.72
C PHE A 4 4.15 -30.67 -5.16
N GLU A 5 3.28 -29.82 -5.70
CA GLU A 5 2.84 -29.95 -7.09
C GLU A 5 3.99 -29.50 -7.98
N MET A 6 4.68 -30.48 -8.57
CA MET A 6 5.62 -30.24 -9.65
C MET A 6 4.90 -29.46 -10.75
N PRO A 7 5.41 -28.29 -11.17
CA PRO A 7 4.78 -27.52 -12.23
C PRO A 7 4.70 -28.36 -13.50
N THR A 8 3.52 -28.39 -14.14
CA THR A 8 3.32 -29.12 -15.38
C THR A 8 4.29 -28.64 -16.46
N LYS A 9 4.69 -29.51 -17.41
CA LYS A 9 5.56 -29.13 -18.54
C LYS A 9 5.07 -27.85 -19.24
N ARG A 10 3.75 -27.68 -19.36
CA ARG A 10 3.12 -26.50 -19.94
C ARG A 10 3.35 -25.23 -19.10
N ARG A 11 3.28 -25.32 -17.77
CA ARG A 11 3.56 -24.22 -16.83
C ARG A 11 5.05 -23.88 -16.76
N MET A 12 5.94 -24.85 -16.97
CA MET A 12 7.39 -24.62 -17.06
C MET A 12 7.81 -24.00 -18.40
N ALA A 13 7.11 -24.34 -19.50
CA ALA A 13 7.40 -23.80 -20.83
C ALA A 13 6.77 -22.43 -21.10
N ALA A 14 5.64 -22.10 -20.44
CA ALA A 14 4.89 -20.85 -20.64
C ALA A 14 5.75 -19.56 -20.53
N PRO A 15 6.69 -19.43 -19.57
CA PRO A 15 7.58 -18.28 -19.51
C PRO A 15 8.50 -18.11 -20.72
N PHE A 16 8.79 -19.18 -21.45
CA PHE A 16 9.75 -19.17 -22.57
C PHE A 16 9.06 -19.01 -23.95
N GLN A 17 7.75 -18.74 -23.97
CA GLN A 17 6.98 -18.60 -25.20
C GLN A 17 7.10 -17.22 -25.86
N SER A 18 7.43 -16.18 -25.08
CA SER A 18 7.72 -14.83 -25.59
C SER A 18 8.56 -14.04 -24.60
N LYS A 19 9.13 -12.92 -25.04
CA LYS A 19 9.87 -11.99 -24.18
C LYS A 19 8.97 -11.42 -23.09
N GLU A 20 7.73 -11.11 -23.41
CA GLU A 20 6.73 -10.55 -22.49
C GLU A 20 6.32 -11.58 -21.44
N ALA A 21 6.14 -12.85 -21.83
CA ALA A 21 5.86 -13.94 -20.91
C ALA A 21 7.04 -14.22 -19.97
N PHE A 22 8.27 -14.13 -20.49
CA PHE A 22 9.48 -14.29 -19.70
C PHE A 22 9.63 -13.15 -18.68
N VAL A 23 9.44 -11.91 -19.11
CA VAL A 23 9.47 -10.73 -18.24
C VAL A 23 8.34 -10.81 -17.20
N GLY A 24 7.13 -11.23 -17.59
CA GLY A 24 6.00 -11.44 -16.70
C GLY A 24 6.28 -12.50 -15.64
N PHE A 25 6.94 -13.60 -16.00
CA PHE A 25 7.39 -14.63 -15.06
C PHE A 25 8.46 -14.12 -14.09
N LEU A 26 9.38 -13.26 -14.57
CA LEU A 26 10.42 -12.64 -13.73
C LEU A 26 9.85 -11.59 -12.77
N ARG A 27 8.72 -10.95 -13.07
CA ARG A 27 8.09 -10.01 -12.13
C ARG A 27 7.63 -10.73 -10.86
N ALA A 28 7.83 -10.07 -9.72
CA ALA A 28 7.34 -10.57 -8.44
C ALA A 28 5.79 -10.47 -8.40
N PRO A 29 5.10 -11.48 -7.85
CA PRO A 29 3.65 -11.40 -7.65
C PRO A 29 3.29 -10.19 -6.75
N ARG A 30 2.26 -9.44 -7.14
CA ARG A 30 1.89 -8.21 -6.43
C ARG A 30 1.06 -8.45 -5.18
N VAL A 31 0.25 -9.49 -5.12
CA VAL A 31 -0.68 -9.73 -4.00
C VAL A 31 -0.87 -11.21 -3.68
N ASN A 32 -1.35 -11.48 -2.47
CA ASN A 32 -1.94 -12.77 -2.10
C ASN A 32 -3.35 -12.88 -2.70
N ASP A 33 -3.77 -14.09 -3.09
CA ASP A 33 -5.08 -14.30 -3.73
C ASP A 33 -6.22 -13.69 -2.88
N GLY A 34 -7.01 -12.78 -3.48
CA GLY A 34 -8.13 -12.10 -2.81
C GLY A 34 -7.79 -10.81 -2.06
N HIS A 35 -6.53 -10.38 -2.02
CA HIS A 35 -6.11 -9.12 -1.40
C HIS A 35 -5.78 -8.06 -2.45
N VAL A 36 -5.96 -6.79 -2.11
CA VAL A 36 -5.73 -5.66 -3.02
C VAL A 36 -4.35 -5.05 -2.75
N PRO A 37 -3.53 -4.78 -3.78
CA PRO A 37 -2.13 -4.38 -3.56
C PRO A 37 -2.01 -3.00 -2.91
N ILE A 38 -0.99 -2.89 -2.05
CA ILE A 38 -0.60 -1.66 -1.36
C ILE A 38 0.54 -1.02 -2.15
N GLY A 39 0.39 0.21 -2.63
CA GLY A 39 1.44 0.91 -3.38
C GLY A 39 1.65 0.38 -4.81
N ASP A 40 2.70 0.84 -5.51
CA ASP A 40 3.08 0.43 -6.87
C ASP A 40 4.11 -0.74 -6.88
N GLU A 41 4.29 -1.44 -8.02
CA GLU A 41 5.25 -2.53 -8.21
C GLU A 41 6.70 -2.12 -7.93
N ARG A 42 6.99 -0.81 -7.98
CA ARG A 42 8.27 -0.24 -7.57
C ARG A 42 8.51 -0.35 -6.06
N TRP A 43 7.45 -0.26 -5.26
CA TRP A 43 7.52 -0.13 -3.80
C TRP A 43 6.96 -1.32 -3.04
N SER A 44 6.24 -2.21 -3.73
CA SER A 44 5.47 -3.28 -3.11
C SER A 44 5.51 -4.59 -3.89
N ASN A 45 5.43 -5.69 -3.14
CA ASN A 45 5.12 -7.03 -3.63
C ASN A 45 4.50 -7.86 -2.51
N LYS A 46 3.96 -9.03 -2.88
CA LYS A 46 3.29 -9.99 -1.98
C LYS A 46 4.04 -10.31 -0.68
N ASP A 47 5.37 -10.38 -0.72
CA ASP A 47 6.17 -10.77 0.44
C ASP A 47 6.61 -9.55 1.28
N LEU A 48 6.58 -8.33 0.70
CA LEU A 48 6.92 -7.08 1.38
C LEU A 48 5.73 -6.49 2.13
N GLU A 49 4.51 -6.68 1.60
CA GLU A 49 3.25 -6.22 2.19
C GLU A 49 3.01 -6.73 3.62
N PRO A 50 2.12 -6.09 4.39
CA PRO A 50 1.70 -6.56 5.70
C PRO A 50 1.23 -8.00 5.64
N THR A 51 1.64 -8.81 6.61
CA THR A 51 1.32 -10.23 6.62
C THR A 51 -0.19 -10.44 6.78
N PRO A 52 -0.89 -11.12 5.85
CA PRO A 52 -2.33 -11.39 5.97
C PRO A 52 -2.67 -12.26 7.17
N VAL A 53 -3.90 -12.17 7.67
CA VAL A 53 -4.35 -12.87 8.89
C VAL A 53 -4.15 -14.38 8.80
N GLU A 54 -4.40 -14.98 7.63
CA GLU A 54 -4.23 -16.41 7.36
C GLU A 54 -2.76 -16.88 7.41
N GLN A 55 -1.81 -15.95 7.26
CA GLN A 55 -0.37 -16.21 7.32
C GLN A 55 0.24 -15.88 8.70
N ARG A 56 -0.53 -15.27 9.61
CA ARG A 56 -0.12 -14.99 11.00
C ARG A 56 -0.26 -16.26 11.85
N THR A 57 0.66 -17.20 11.66
CA THR A 57 0.58 -18.53 12.31
C THR A 57 1.35 -18.62 13.63
N TRP A 58 2.21 -17.65 13.96
CA TRP A 58 3.09 -17.73 15.12
C TRP A 58 2.33 -17.31 16.39
N THR A 59 2.59 -18.00 17.49
CA THR A 59 1.89 -17.79 18.77
C THR A 59 2.89 -17.57 19.90
N TRP A 60 2.40 -17.43 21.13
CA TRP A 60 3.18 -17.05 22.31
C TRP A 60 4.49 -17.85 22.55
N TYR A 61 4.59 -19.11 22.09
CA TYR A 61 5.79 -19.94 22.27
C TYR A 61 6.77 -19.88 21.09
N SER A 62 6.34 -19.39 19.91
CA SER A 62 7.13 -19.50 18.67
C SER A 62 8.42 -18.68 18.73
N LEU A 63 8.35 -17.41 19.14
CA LEU A 63 9.52 -16.54 19.27
C LEU A 63 10.42 -16.92 20.46
N PRO A 64 9.89 -17.25 21.66
CA PRO A 64 10.71 -17.79 22.73
C PRO A 64 11.50 -19.04 22.33
N LEU A 65 10.87 -20.02 21.66
CA LEU A 65 11.58 -21.23 21.19
C LEU A 65 12.56 -20.93 20.06
N TYR A 66 12.21 -20.01 19.15
CA TYR A 66 13.16 -19.53 18.14
C TYR A 66 14.42 -18.99 18.80
N TRP A 67 14.30 -18.03 19.71
CA TRP A 67 15.45 -17.44 20.40
C TRP A 67 16.20 -18.46 21.24
N PHE A 68 15.49 -19.31 21.99
CA PHE A 68 16.09 -20.37 22.79
C PHE A 68 16.95 -21.27 21.90
N SER A 69 16.38 -21.75 20.80
CA SER A 69 17.07 -22.59 19.82
C SER A 69 18.22 -21.86 19.12
N ASN A 70 18.11 -20.56 18.90
CA ASN A 70 19.14 -19.78 18.21
C ASN A 70 20.32 -19.44 19.14
N LYS A 71 20.09 -19.34 20.44
CA LYS A 71 21.16 -19.21 21.44
C LYS A 71 21.84 -20.54 21.69
N PHE A 72 21.09 -21.64 21.78
CA PHE A 72 21.63 -23.00 21.70
C PHE A 72 22.08 -23.32 20.27
N SER A 73 23.09 -22.58 19.82
CA SER A 73 23.72 -22.72 18.52
C SER A 73 25.23 -22.75 18.68
N LEU A 74 25.88 -23.25 17.64
CA LEU A 74 27.34 -23.26 17.54
C LEU A 74 27.91 -21.84 17.65
N VAL A 75 27.26 -20.81 17.10
CA VAL A 75 27.71 -19.41 17.26
C VAL A 75 27.72 -18.99 18.72
N GLY A 76 26.66 -19.31 19.47
CA GLY A 76 26.60 -19.01 20.90
C GLY A 76 27.75 -19.67 21.66
N TRP A 77 27.97 -20.97 21.40
CA TRP A 77 29.05 -21.75 22.01
C TRP A 77 30.43 -21.17 21.66
N ASN A 78 30.72 -20.95 20.38
CA ASN A 78 32.00 -20.44 19.91
C ASN A 78 32.26 -19.02 20.41
N THR A 79 31.23 -18.16 20.52
CA THR A 79 31.38 -16.80 21.06
C THR A 79 31.83 -16.84 22.52
N GLY A 80 31.20 -17.67 23.36
CA GLY A 80 31.64 -17.86 24.74
C GLY A 80 33.07 -18.42 24.81
N SER A 81 33.35 -19.46 24.02
CA SER A 81 34.65 -20.13 23.95
C SER A 81 35.79 -19.21 23.48
N SER A 82 35.50 -18.33 22.51
CA SER A 82 36.47 -17.39 21.94
C SER A 82 36.98 -16.36 22.94
N LEU A 83 36.12 -15.92 23.88
CA LEU A 83 36.51 -14.96 24.91
C LEU A 83 37.60 -15.52 25.83
N VAL A 84 37.51 -16.80 26.18
CA VAL A 84 38.54 -17.51 26.96
C VAL A 84 39.81 -17.70 26.13
N ALA A 85 39.67 -18.07 24.85
CA ALA A 85 40.81 -18.29 23.96
C ALA A 85 41.66 -17.03 23.72
N VAL A 86 41.07 -15.82 23.81
CA VAL A 86 41.81 -14.55 23.75
C VAL A 86 42.31 -14.04 25.10
N GLY A 87 42.20 -14.85 26.16
CA GLY A 87 42.83 -14.59 27.46
C GLY A 87 42.00 -13.77 28.45
N LEU A 88 40.68 -13.62 28.24
CA LEU A 88 39.81 -13.03 29.26
C LEU A 88 39.53 -14.04 30.37
N THR A 89 39.45 -13.57 31.62
CA THR A 89 39.06 -14.42 32.75
C THR A 89 37.60 -14.86 32.59
N TRP A 90 37.26 -16.03 33.12
CA TRP A 90 35.89 -16.53 33.03
C TRP A 90 34.91 -15.65 33.82
N GLN A 91 35.33 -15.04 34.93
CA GLN A 91 34.48 -14.14 35.74
C GLN A 91 34.11 -12.88 34.95
N THR A 92 35.08 -12.24 34.31
CA THR A 92 34.85 -11.03 33.51
C THR A 92 34.04 -11.34 32.25
N SER A 93 34.30 -12.48 31.61
CA SER A 93 33.54 -12.97 30.46
C SER A 93 32.09 -13.30 30.81
N PHE A 94 31.85 -13.92 31.97
CA PHE A 94 30.50 -14.23 32.45
C PHE A 94 29.72 -12.97 32.87
N ALA A 95 30.35 -12.02 33.55
CA ALA A 95 29.72 -10.73 33.86
C ALA A 95 29.31 -9.99 32.57
N SER A 96 30.20 -9.99 31.57
CA SER A 96 29.91 -9.45 30.24
C SER A 96 28.73 -10.16 29.58
N ALA A 97 28.69 -11.50 29.64
CA ALA A 97 27.62 -12.36 29.14
C ALA A 97 26.25 -11.96 29.72
N CYS A 98 26.17 -11.79 31.03
CA CYS A 98 24.94 -11.40 31.71
C CYS A 98 24.47 -10.00 31.28
N ILE A 99 25.35 -8.99 31.35
CA ILE A 99 24.99 -7.60 31.04
C ILE A 99 24.63 -7.46 29.56
N GLY A 100 25.48 -7.97 28.66
CA GLY A 100 25.26 -7.90 27.21
C GLY A 100 23.99 -8.63 26.79
N SER A 101 23.71 -9.81 27.36
CA SER A 101 22.49 -10.57 27.03
C SER A 101 21.22 -9.90 27.56
N LEU A 102 21.28 -9.24 28.73
CA LEU A 102 20.14 -8.49 29.26
C LEU A 102 19.79 -7.30 28.38
N LEU A 103 20.80 -6.51 28.00
CA LEU A 103 20.61 -5.37 27.11
C LEU A 103 20.11 -5.83 25.74
N ALA A 104 20.68 -6.90 25.18
CA ALA A 104 20.19 -7.48 23.93
C ALA A 104 18.74 -7.96 24.03
N ALA A 105 18.34 -8.59 25.15
CA ALA A 105 16.95 -9.01 25.38
C ALA A 105 15.96 -7.85 25.37
N ILE A 106 16.34 -6.70 25.94
CA ILE A 106 15.54 -5.47 25.90
C ILE A 106 15.38 -5.01 24.45
N VAL A 107 16.47 -4.92 23.70
CA VAL A 107 16.47 -4.46 22.30
C VAL A 107 15.62 -5.37 21.42
N VAL A 108 15.69 -6.70 21.61
CA VAL A 108 14.83 -7.66 20.89
C VAL A 108 13.36 -7.34 21.06
N VAL A 109 12.91 -7.10 22.30
CA VAL A 109 11.50 -6.81 22.59
C VAL A 109 11.08 -5.48 21.97
N LEU A 110 11.93 -4.45 22.08
CA LEU A 110 11.66 -3.14 21.49
C LEU A 110 11.56 -3.21 19.95
N MET A 111 12.50 -3.88 19.29
CA MET A 111 12.51 -4.03 17.83
C MET A 111 11.39 -4.94 17.32
N ALA A 112 10.92 -5.91 18.12
CA ALA A 112 9.81 -6.78 17.72
C ALA A 112 8.45 -6.05 17.69
N ARG A 113 8.27 -5.03 18.54
CA ARG A 113 7.00 -4.33 18.72
C ARG A 113 6.40 -3.76 17.42
N PRO A 114 7.11 -2.95 16.60
CA PRO A 114 6.56 -2.45 15.34
C PRO A 114 6.16 -3.59 14.38
N GLY A 115 6.98 -4.63 14.29
CA GLY A 115 6.73 -5.76 13.38
C GLY A 115 5.46 -6.53 13.74
N VAL A 116 5.23 -6.82 15.02
CA VAL A 116 4.00 -7.51 15.46
C VAL A 116 2.78 -6.60 15.48
N LYS A 117 2.96 -5.29 15.67
CA LYS A 117 1.84 -4.34 15.78
C LYS A 117 1.23 -3.99 14.43
N TYR A 118 2.07 -3.93 13.41
CA TYR A 118 1.71 -3.51 12.05
C TYR A 118 1.87 -4.62 11.00
N HIS A 119 2.36 -5.80 11.41
CA HIS A 119 2.61 -6.95 10.54
C HIS A 119 3.55 -6.67 9.36
N ILE A 120 4.47 -5.71 9.51
CA ILE A 120 5.48 -5.30 8.51
C ILE A 120 6.89 -5.78 8.88
N GLY A 121 7.72 -5.98 7.86
CA GLY A 121 9.14 -6.35 8.03
C GLY A 121 10.07 -5.15 8.24
N PHE A 122 11.34 -5.43 8.53
CA PHE A 122 12.38 -4.43 8.72
C PHE A 122 12.52 -3.47 7.51
N PRO A 123 12.50 -3.92 6.24
CA PRO A 123 12.65 -3.01 5.11
C PRO A 123 11.58 -1.91 5.07
N VAL A 124 10.36 -2.24 5.46
CA VAL A 124 9.21 -1.33 5.50
C VAL A 124 9.33 -0.39 6.70
N LEU A 125 9.73 -0.91 7.87
CA LEU A 125 10.02 -0.09 9.04
C LEU A 125 11.16 0.90 8.78
N ALA A 126 12.21 0.50 8.05
CA ALA A 126 13.31 1.37 7.69
C ALA A 126 12.84 2.55 6.82
N ARG A 127 11.83 2.36 5.97
CA ARG A 127 11.24 3.46 5.16
C ARG A 127 10.56 4.51 6.04
N SER A 128 9.85 4.11 7.10
CA SER A 128 9.17 5.08 7.97
C SER A 128 10.13 5.99 8.75
N VAL A 129 11.38 5.56 8.89
CA VAL A 129 12.38 6.28 9.70
C VAL A 129 13.44 6.95 8.85
N MET A 130 14.00 6.26 7.86
CA MET A 130 15.11 6.76 7.02
C MET A 130 14.63 7.41 5.72
N GLY A 131 13.35 7.27 5.40
CA GLY A 131 12.75 7.72 4.15
C GLY A 131 12.76 6.65 3.07
N ILE A 132 11.91 6.86 2.06
CA ILE A 132 11.71 5.89 0.97
C ILE A 132 13.02 5.56 0.24
N TYR A 133 13.84 6.57 -0.11
CA TYR A 133 15.15 6.35 -0.72
C TYR A 133 16.26 6.13 0.29
N GLY A 134 16.24 6.83 1.43
CA GLY A 134 17.25 6.66 2.48
C GLY A 134 17.32 5.23 3.00
N SER A 135 16.18 4.54 3.07
CA SER A 135 16.10 3.14 3.52
C SER A 135 16.94 2.16 2.69
N TYR A 136 17.16 2.38 1.38
CA TYR A 136 17.93 1.47 0.53
C TYR A 136 19.33 1.23 1.07
N PHE A 137 20.00 2.29 1.54
CA PHE A 137 21.34 2.18 2.11
C PHE A 137 21.34 1.26 3.34
N PHE A 138 20.39 1.45 4.26
CA PHE A 138 20.31 0.68 5.50
C PHE A 138 19.89 -0.78 5.29
N ILE A 139 19.01 -1.01 4.31
CA ILE A 139 18.64 -2.36 3.86
C ILE A 139 19.85 -3.04 3.22
N PHE A 140 20.61 -2.34 2.39
CA PHE A 140 21.80 -2.86 1.72
C PHE A 140 22.92 -3.26 2.70
N ILE A 141 23.28 -2.38 3.64
CA ILE A 141 24.33 -2.70 4.64
C ILE A 141 23.94 -3.92 5.49
N ARG A 142 22.64 -4.08 5.77
CA ARG A 142 22.13 -5.25 6.50
C ARG A 142 22.20 -6.51 5.66
N ALA A 143 21.82 -6.41 4.38
CA ALA A 143 21.86 -7.53 3.44
C ALA A 143 23.29 -8.10 3.33
N ILE A 144 24.32 -7.25 3.28
CA ILE A 144 25.73 -7.68 3.27
C ILE A 144 26.04 -8.58 4.47
N VAL A 145 25.62 -8.15 5.66
CA VAL A 145 25.90 -8.90 6.90
C VAL A 145 25.21 -10.26 6.88
N CYS A 146 24.00 -10.36 6.31
CA CYS A 146 23.33 -11.66 6.14
C CYS A 146 24.06 -12.59 5.17
N ILE A 147 24.61 -12.08 4.06
CA ILE A 147 25.40 -12.91 3.11
C ILE A 147 26.64 -13.46 3.82
N ILE A 148 27.35 -12.60 4.58
CA ILE A 148 28.56 -13.00 5.29
C ILE A 148 28.25 -14.08 6.32
N TRP A 149 27.22 -13.86 7.15
CA TRP A 149 26.80 -14.85 8.12
C TRP A 149 26.27 -16.13 7.47
N TYR A 150 25.64 -16.04 6.29
CA TYR A 150 25.23 -17.23 5.56
C TYR A 150 26.43 -18.09 5.19
N GLY A 151 27.46 -17.49 4.59
CA GLY A 151 28.71 -18.18 4.28
C GLY A 151 29.37 -18.78 5.52
N ILE A 152 29.46 -18.02 6.62
CA ILE A 152 30.06 -18.49 7.88
C ILE A 152 29.31 -19.71 8.44
N GLN A 153 27.97 -19.67 8.47
CA GLN A 153 27.18 -20.81 8.95
C GLN A 153 27.32 -22.03 8.02
N THR A 154 27.31 -21.86 6.71
CA THR A 154 27.54 -22.98 5.77
C THR A 154 28.95 -23.56 5.95
N PHE A 155 29.95 -22.73 6.28
CA PHE A 155 31.29 -23.20 6.64
C PHE A 155 31.30 -23.99 7.94
N TYR A 156 30.54 -23.58 8.97
CA TYR A 156 30.35 -24.38 10.18
C TYR A 156 29.72 -25.73 9.88
N ALA A 157 28.67 -25.74 9.07
CA ALA A 157 28.00 -26.96 8.63
C ALA A 157 28.98 -27.89 7.89
N GLY A 158 29.80 -27.34 6.99
CA GLY A 158 30.84 -28.09 6.27
C GLY A 158 31.89 -28.71 7.18
N ASN A 159 32.35 -28.00 8.21
CA ASN A 159 33.32 -28.57 9.16
C ASN A 159 32.70 -29.66 10.04
N LEU A 160 31.47 -29.49 10.51
CA LEU A 160 30.74 -30.55 11.22
C LEU A 160 30.47 -31.77 10.34
N LEU A 161 30.17 -31.56 9.05
CA LEU A 161 30.05 -32.63 8.08
C LEU A 161 31.37 -33.35 7.85
N SER A 162 32.50 -32.63 7.85
CA SER A 162 33.83 -33.26 7.82
C SER A 162 34.06 -34.17 9.03
N VAL A 163 33.69 -33.74 10.24
CA VAL A 163 33.77 -34.60 11.44
C VAL A 163 32.88 -35.84 11.29
N MET A 164 31.65 -35.70 10.77
CA MET A 164 30.78 -36.85 10.51
C MET A 164 31.39 -37.83 9.50
N LEU A 165 32.02 -37.33 8.43
CA LEU A 165 32.70 -38.15 7.43
C LEU A 165 33.95 -38.83 8.03
N ARG A 166 34.69 -38.15 8.91
CA ARG A 166 35.76 -38.75 9.71
C ARG A 166 35.24 -39.90 10.58
N CYS A 167 34.08 -39.73 11.23
CA CYS A 167 33.44 -40.79 12.00
C CYS A 167 33.03 -41.99 11.14
N ILE A 168 32.68 -41.81 9.86
CA ILE A 168 32.26 -42.91 8.97
C ILE A 168 33.48 -43.61 8.36
N PHE A 169 34.36 -42.85 7.72
CA PHE A 169 35.45 -43.36 6.87
C PHE A 169 36.79 -43.47 7.61
N GLY A 170 36.93 -42.84 8.78
CA GLY A 170 38.13 -42.90 9.59
C GLY A 170 39.36 -42.30 8.89
N SER A 171 40.48 -43.00 8.95
CA SER A 171 41.78 -42.48 8.47
C SER A 171 41.76 -42.13 6.98
N SER A 172 40.97 -42.81 6.15
CA SER A 172 40.89 -42.52 4.70
C SER A 172 40.33 -41.12 4.40
N TRP A 173 39.57 -40.54 5.34
CA TRP A 173 39.08 -39.16 5.23
C TRP A 173 40.13 -38.13 5.67
N GLU A 174 40.89 -38.42 6.73
CA GLU A 174 41.98 -37.56 7.20
C GLU A 174 43.13 -37.48 6.20
N THR A 175 43.44 -38.58 5.51
CA THR A 175 44.54 -38.64 4.54
C THR A 175 44.17 -38.12 3.15
N LEU A 176 43.01 -37.47 2.98
CA LEU A 176 42.61 -36.90 1.69
C LEU A 176 43.65 -35.85 1.25
N PRO A 177 44.30 -36.00 0.07
CA PRO A 177 45.36 -35.09 -0.36
C PRO A 177 44.86 -33.64 -0.49
N ASN A 178 45.58 -32.70 0.11
CA ASN A 178 45.30 -31.28 -0.08
C ASN A 178 45.93 -30.77 -1.40
N THR A 179 45.08 -30.38 -2.34
CA THR A 179 45.45 -29.84 -3.66
C THR A 179 45.62 -28.31 -3.67
N LEU A 180 45.24 -27.63 -2.59
CA LEU A 180 45.35 -26.18 -2.43
C LEU A 180 46.73 -25.78 -1.89
N SER A 181 47.16 -24.54 -2.17
CA SER A 181 48.43 -24.01 -1.67
C SER A 181 48.50 -24.01 -0.14
N PRO A 182 49.67 -24.23 0.50
CA PRO A 182 49.81 -24.18 1.96
C PRO A 182 49.39 -22.85 2.62
N GLY A 183 49.43 -21.74 1.88
CA GLY A 183 48.98 -20.43 2.35
C GLY A 183 47.46 -20.18 2.23
N ALA A 184 46.69 -21.14 1.73
CA ALA A 184 45.24 -21.01 1.66
C ALA A 184 44.63 -21.14 3.06
N ALA A 185 43.69 -20.27 3.41
CA ALA A 185 42.96 -20.31 4.69
C ALA A 185 41.93 -21.46 4.78
N VAL A 186 41.95 -22.41 3.84
CA VAL A 186 41.03 -23.56 3.78
C VAL A 186 41.74 -24.76 3.13
N THR A 187 41.41 -25.96 3.59
CA THR A 187 41.90 -27.22 3.00
C THR A 187 40.95 -27.76 1.93
N SER A 188 41.44 -28.62 1.04
CA SER A 188 40.63 -29.28 0.00
C SER A 188 39.44 -30.03 0.59
N ARG A 189 39.66 -30.67 1.75
CA ARG A 189 38.65 -31.40 2.51
C ARG A 189 37.52 -30.49 3.02
N GLN A 190 37.89 -29.36 3.62
CA GLN A 190 36.92 -28.37 4.11
C GLN A 190 36.14 -27.71 2.96
N LEU A 191 36.80 -27.48 1.82
CA LEU A 191 36.13 -26.93 0.64
C LEU A 191 35.11 -27.93 0.06
N LEU A 192 35.47 -29.21 0.01
CA LEU A 192 34.55 -30.28 -0.41
C LEU A 192 33.31 -30.33 0.48
N THR A 193 33.49 -30.38 1.80
CA THR A 193 32.35 -30.47 2.72
C THR A 193 31.54 -29.18 2.82
N PHE A 194 32.15 -28.01 2.58
CA PHE A 194 31.44 -26.75 2.41
C PHE A 194 30.43 -26.85 1.25
N PHE A 195 30.86 -27.30 0.07
CA PHE A 195 29.96 -27.44 -1.08
C PHE A 195 28.94 -28.57 -0.89
N MET A 196 29.28 -29.64 -0.18
CA MET A 196 28.31 -30.67 0.19
C MET A 196 27.23 -30.12 1.12
N ALA A 197 27.62 -29.41 2.18
CA ALA A 197 26.69 -28.78 3.12
C ALA A 197 25.82 -27.74 2.41
N TRP A 198 26.42 -26.91 1.55
CA TRP A 198 25.71 -25.96 0.70
C TRP A 198 24.67 -26.65 -0.19
N LEU A 199 25.02 -27.76 -0.83
CA LEU A 199 24.10 -28.53 -1.68
C LEU A 199 22.95 -29.16 -0.88
N MET A 200 23.21 -29.58 0.36
CA MET A 200 22.18 -30.07 1.29
C MET A 200 21.26 -28.93 1.78
N GLU A 201 21.81 -27.73 1.94
CA GLU A 201 21.08 -26.52 2.37
C GLU A 201 20.20 -25.93 1.26
N PHE A 202 20.69 -25.96 0.01
CA PHE A 202 20.12 -25.24 -1.12
C PHE A 202 18.63 -25.55 -1.40
N PRO A 203 18.14 -26.81 -1.34
CA PRO A 203 16.72 -27.12 -1.57
C PRO A 203 15.77 -26.42 -0.60
N PHE A 204 16.22 -26.07 0.60
CA PHE A 204 15.39 -25.41 1.60
C PHE A 204 15.20 -23.91 1.33
N MET A 205 15.99 -23.31 0.42
CA MET A 205 15.82 -21.92 -0.01
C MET A 205 14.50 -21.66 -0.75
N TRP A 206 13.77 -22.71 -1.14
CA TRP A 206 12.41 -22.60 -1.69
C TRP A 206 11.30 -22.56 -0.63
N VAL A 207 11.62 -22.82 0.64
CA VAL A 207 10.64 -22.81 1.72
C VAL A 207 10.35 -21.37 2.15
N HIS A 208 9.06 -21.04 2.30
CA HIS A 208 8.61 -19.71 2.76
C HIS A 208 8.55 -19.62 4.29
N PRO A 209 8.84 -18.45 4.91
CA PRO A 209 8.89 -18.28 6.37
C PRO A 209 7.60 -18.62 7.12
N THR A 210 6.42 -18.56 6.48
CA THR A 210 5.13 -18.79 7.17
C THR A 210 5.02 -20.16 7.85
N ARG A 211 5.76 -21.19 7.40
CA ARG A 211 5.67 -22.55 7.95
C ARG A 211 6.95 -23.05 8.64
N ILE A 212 7.95 -22.19 8.82
CA ILE A 212 9.27 -22.59 9.33
C ILE A 212 9.31 -22.84 10.85
N HIS A 213 8.40 -22.27 11.61
CA HIS A 213 8.45 -22.28 13.09
C HIS A 213 8.56 -23.68 13.71
N TYR A 214 8.05 -24.73 13.03
CA TYR A 214 8.22 -26.12 13.45
C TYR A 214 9.68 -26.58 13.51
N VAL A 215 10.53 -26.13 12.58
CA VAL A 215 11.96 -26.46 12.57
C VAL A 215 12.64 -25.90 13.82
N PHE A 216 12.28 -24.68 14.23
CA PHE A 216 12.80 -24.06 15.44
C PHE A 216 12.30 -24.72 16.71
N THR A 217 11.05 -25.18 16.74
CA THR A 217 10.51 -25.97 17.87
C THR A 217 11.30 -27.26 18.07
N VAL A 218 11.58 -28.01 16.99
CA VAL A 218 12.37 -29.24 17.06
C VAL A 218 13.81 -28.94 17.49
N LYS A 219 14.43 -27.92 16.89
CA LYS A 219 15.79 -27.46 17.25
C LYS A 219 15.89 -27.04 18.73
N GLY A 220 14.86 -26.39 19.25
CA GLY A 220 14.78 -25.94 20.64
C GLY A 220 14.85 -27.06 21.67
N ILE A 221 14.62 -28.31 21.26
CA ILE A 221 14.76 -29.51 22.12
C ILE A 221 16.09 -30.22 21.87
N ILE A 222 16.46 -30.42 20.59
CA ILE A 222 17.66 -31.19 20.21
C ILE A 222 18.94 -30.49 20.68
N MET A 223 19.05 -29.17 20.47
CA MET A 223 20.28 -28.44 20.71
C MET A 223 20.68 -28.35 22.20
N PRO A 224 19.76 -28.09 23.15
CA PRO A 224 20.09 -28.17 24.57
C PRO A 224 20.64 -29.53 24.98
N VAL A 225 20.00 -30.62 24.54
CA VAL A 225 20.46 -31.98 24.87
C VAL A 225 21.87 -32.22 24.35
N ALA A 226 22.15 -31.83 23.10
CA ALA A 226 23.48 -31.96 22.52
C ALA A 226 24.52 -31.09 23.25
N ALA A 227 24.20 -29.84 23.56
CA ALA A 227 25.10 -28.92 24.26
C ALA A 227 25.44 -29.40 25.68
N PHE A 228 24.44 -29.86 26.44
CA PHE A 228 24.67 -30.43 27.77
C PHE A 228 25.41 -31.76 27.73
N ALA A 229 25.18 -32.60 26.72
CA ALA A 229 25.93 -33.84 26.54
C ALA A 229 27.42 -33.59 26.27
N VAL A 230 27.74 -32.67 25.35
CA VAL A 230 29.13 -32.26 25.06
C VAL A 230 29.77 -31.62 26.29
N PHE A 231 29.06 -30.72 26.97
CA PHE A 231 29.54 -30.11 28.21
C PHE A 231 29.84 -31.16 29.29
N GLY A 232 28.90 -32.07 29.55
CA GLY A 232 29.06 -33.14 30.54
C GLY A 232 30.27 -34.02 30.24
N TRP A 233 30.48 -34.34 28.95
CA TRP A 233 31.67 -35.08 28.52
C TRP A 233 32.96 -34.30 28.77
N CYS A 234 33.00 -32.99 28.42
CA CYS A 234 34.16 -32.13 28.66
C CYS A 234 34.46 -31.94 30.16
N MET A 235 33.43 -31.93 31.01
CA MET A 235 33.61 -31.86 32.46
C MET A 235 34.16 -33.17 33.03
N ALA A 236 33.71 -34.31 32.51
CA ALA A 236 34.11 -35.62 33.01
C ALA A 236 35.51 -36.07 32.53
N ASN A 237 35.92 -35.68 31.32
CA ASN A 237 37.18 -36.11 30.69
C ASN A 237 38.22 -35.00 30.57
N GLY A 238 37.85 -33.76 30.95
CA GLY A 238 38.77 -32.62 31.03
C GLY A 238 39.20 -32.32 32.47
N GLY A 239 39.53 -31.07 32.73
CA GLY A 239 39.88 -30.58 34.07
C GLY A 239 38.68 -30.15 34.95
N GLY A 240 37.45 -30.24 34.44
CA GLY A 240 36.21 -29.89 35.15
C GLY A 240 36.07 -28.40 35.50
N LEU A 241 35.05 -28.06 36.30
CA LEU A 241 34.81 -26.67 36.72
C LEU A 241 35.92 -26.09 37.61
N ASN A 242 36.68 -26.95 38.31
CA ASN A 242 37.84 -26.53 39.11
C ASN A 242 38.95 -25.93 38.23
N SER A 243 38.96 -26.25 36.94
CA SER A 243 39.92 -25.71 35.98
C SER A 243 39.52 -24.34 35.43
N MET A 244 38.37 -23.78 35.80
CA MET A 244 37.95 -22.48 35.25
C MET A 244 38.92 -21.34 35.60
N ASP A 245 39.65 -21.43 36.71
CA ASP A 245 40.69 -20.47 37.08
C ASP A 245 42.05 -20.72 36.38
N LEU A 246 42.21 -21.76 35.54
CA LEU A 246 43.47 -21.99 34.80
C LEU A 246 43.82 -20.85 33.85
N ALA A 247 42.83 -20.15 33.30
CA ALA A 247 43.05 -18.98 32.44
C ALA A 247 43.83 -17.86 33.15
N HIS A 248 43.80 -17.83 34.49
CA HIS A 248 44.52 -16.86 35.30
C HIS A 248 46.02 -17.14 35.42
N LYS A 249 46.47 -18.37 35.13
CA LYS A 249 47.85 -18.84 35.36
C LYS A 249 48.72 -18.93 34.09
N THR A 250 48.12 -18.99 32.91
CA THR A 250 48.85 -19.11 31.62
C THR A 250 49.07 -17.77 30.91
N SER A 251 48.38 -16.70 31.29
CA SER A 251 48.69 -15.33 30.86
C SER A 251 49.78 -14.71 31.74
N THR A 252 51.04 -14.97 31.44
CA THR A 252 52.22 -14.31 32.05
C THR A 252 52.35 -12.82 31.73
N ALA A 253 51.31 -12.20 31.16
CA ALA A 253 51.16 -10.76 31.13
C ALA A 253 49.87 -10.43 31.89
N SER A 254 49.99 -9.73 33.03
CA SER A 254 48.88 -8.95 33.57
C SER A 254 48.24 -8.20 32.41
N SER A 255 46.96 -8.45 32.10
CA SER A 255 46.28 -7.72 31.03
C SER A 255 46.44 -6.23 31.33
N SER A 256 47.15 -5.49 30.49
CA SER A 256 47.39 -4.04 30.63
C SER A 256 46.10 -3.20 30.53
N ILE A 257 44.96 -3.87 30.41
CA ILE A 257 43.63 -3.32 30.20
C ILE A 257 42.86 -3.41 31.53
N PRO A 258 42.41 -2.26 32.08
CA PRO A 258 41.57 -2.26 33.28
C PRO A 258 40.31 -3.12 33.13
N MET A 259 39.91 -3.78 34.22
CA MET A 259 38.78 -4.74 34.26
C MET A 259 37.49 -4.21 33.61
N GLY A 260 37.15 -2.93 33.83
CA GLY A 260 35.98 -2.31 33.22
C GLY A 260 36.01 -2.31 31.69
N TRP A 261 37.16 -2.06 31.07
CA TRP A 261 37.33 -2.08 29.63
C TRP A 261 37.25 -3.50 29.04
N SER A 262 37.72 -4.49 29.79
CA SER A 262 37.57 -5.91 29.43
C SER A 262 36.10 -6.34 29.46
N ILE A 263 35.33 -5.88 30.45
CA ILE A 263 33.88 -6.13 30.51
C ILE A 263 33.16 -5.48 29.31
N MET A 264 33.50 -4.23 28.98
CA MET A 264 32.92 -3.55 27.81
C MET A 264 33.22 -4.29 26.50
N ALA A 265 34.47 -4.74 26.31
CA ALA A 265 34.85 -5.52 25.13
C ALA A 265 34.07 -6.84 25.02
N GLY A 266 33.84 -7.52 26.16
CA GLY A 266 32.99 -8.71 26.23
C GLY A 266 31.54 -8.40 25.85
N ILE A 267 30.96 -7.32 26.39
CA ILE A 267 29.60 -6.86 26.03
C ILE A 267 29.50 -6.59 24.53
N ASN A 268 30.47 -5.88 23.95
CA ASN A 268 30.50 -5.58 22.51
C ASN A 268 30.55 -6.86 21.66
N THR A 269 31.30 -7.88 22.10
CA THR A 269 31.38 -9.18 21.41
C THR A 269 30.04 -9.91 21.40
N ILE A 270 29.32 -9.91 22.52
CA ILE A 270 27.99 -10.55 22.63
C ILE A 270 26.99 -9.87 21.71
N PHE A 271 26.99 -8.54 21.69
CA PHE A 271 26.20 -7.80 20.71
C PHE A 271 26.62 -8.12 19.29
N GLY A 272 27.92 -8.35 19.05
CA GLY A 272 28.46 -8.78 17.75
C GLY A 272 27.66 -9.96 17.22
N ALA A 273 27.62 -11.03 17.99
CA ALA A 273 26.91 -12.25 17.61
C ALA A 273 25.38 -12.09 17.42
N LEU A 274 24.78 -10.96 17.80
CA LEU A 274 23.32 -10.78 17.84
C LEU A 274 22.80 -9.63 16.99
N SER A 275 23.57 -8.57 16.78
CA SER A 275 23.13 -7.32 16.15
C SER A 275 22.38 -7.50 14.84
N PRO A 276 22.78 -8.40 13.91
CA PRO A 276 22.04 -8.57 12.65
C PRO A 276 20.60 -9.05 12.91
N MET A 277 20.42 -9.89 13.93
CA MET A 277 19.13 -10.42 14.36
C MET A 277 18.32 -9.42 15.18
N LEU A 278 18.98 -8.46 15.85
CA LEU A 278 18.28 -7.41 16.59
C LEU A 278 17.56 -6.46 15.62
N VAL A 279 18.25 -6.05 14.55
CA VAL A 279 17.72 -5.11 13.55
C VAL A 279 16.56 -5.72 12.76
N ASN A 280 16.68 -6.99 12.36
CA ASN A 280 15.69 -7.66 11.50
C ASN A 280 14.52 -8.29 12.27
N GLN A 281 14.45 -8.10 13.59
CA GLN A 281 13.41 -8.72 14.42
C GLN A 281 11.96 -8.48 13.92
N PRO A 282 11.62 -7.33 13.30
CA PRO A 282 10.31 -7.16 12.65
C PRO A 282 9.98 -8.22 11.59
N ASP A 283 10.97 -8.75 10.86
CA ASP A 283 10.78 -9.72 9.78
C ASP A 283 10.16 -11.04 10.27
N LEU A 284 10.44 -11.43 11.51
CA LEU A 284 9.86 -12.62 12.14
C LEU A 284 8.64 -12.26 12.98
N ALA A 285 8.69 -11.14 13.71
CA ALA A 285 7.60 -10.70 14.58
C ALA A 285 6.29 -10.45 13.83
N ARG A 286 6.36 -10.09 12.54
CA ARG A 286 5.17 -9.87 11.70
C ARG A 286 4.26 -11.09 11.54
N TYR A 287 4.77 -12.31 11.73
CA TYR A 287 3.98 -13.54 11.64
C TYR A 287 3.24 -13.91 12.94
N CYS A 288 3.47 -13.18 14.03
CA CYS A 288 2.76 -13.39 15.30
C CYS A 288 1.31 -12.95 15.22
N LYS A 289 0.42 -13.62 15.98
CA LYS A 289 -1.01 -13.28 16.01
C LYS A 289 -1.32 -12.06 16.87
N LYS A 290 -0.61 -11.88 17.99
CA LYS A 290 -0.89 -10.84 18.97
C LYS A 290 0.39 -10.14 19.42
N PRO A 291 0.35 -8.84 19.77
CA PRO A 291 1.52 -8.12 20.26
C PRO A 291 2.20 -8.75 21.49
N ARG A 292 1.45 -9.44 22.35
CA ARG A 292 2.01 -10.17 23.50
C ARG A 292 2.87 -11.38 23.11
N ASP A 293 2.64 -11.95 21.92
CA ASP A 293 3.36 -13.13 21.45
C ASP A 293 4.81 -12.78 21.07
N ALA A 294 5.06 -11.51 20.75
CA ALA A 294 6.39 -10.91 20.63
C ALA A 294 6.70 -9.99 21.84
N GLY A 295 6.21 -10.36 23.02
CA GLY A 295 6.41 -9.63 24.27
C GLY A 295 7.66 -10.06 25.04
N TYR A 296 7.65 -9.84 26.36
CA TYR A 296 8.80 -10.04 27.24
C TYR A 296 9.30 -11.50 27.32
N LEU A 297 8.44 -12.50 27.09
CA LEU A 297 8.83 -13.92 27.16
C LEU A 297 9.97 -14.27 26.19
N GLN A 298 10.02 -13.62 25.02
CA GLN A 298 11.11 -13.82 24.08
C GLN A 298 12.42 -13.23 24.62
N GLY A 299 12.35 -12.09 25.31
CA GLY A 299 13.50 -11.45 25.94
C GLY A 299 14.06 -12.30 27.09
N VAL A 300 13.18 -12.85 27.92
CA VAL A 300 13.57 -13.83 28.95
C VAL A 300 14.27 -15.02 28.32
N SER A 301 13.72 -15.56 27.22
CA SER A 301 14.35 -16.65 26.48
C SER A 301 15.76 -16.27 26.00
N VAL A 302 15.92 -15.10 25.35
CA VAL A 302 17.22 -14.57 24.90
C VAL A 302 18.23 -14.50 26.03
N PHE A 303 17.83 -13.94 27.18
CA PHE A 303 18.69 -13.74 28.34
C PHE A 303 19.14 -15.08 28.94
N VAL A 304 18.17 -15.94 29.29
CA VAL A 304 18.43 -17.21 29.98
C VAL A 304 19.25 -18.15 29.11
N SER A 305 18.85 -18.33 27.85
CA SER A 305 19.55 -19.26 26.96
C SER A 305 20.95 -18.79 26.57
N ALA A 306 21.16 -17.48 26.41
CA ALA A 306 22.49 -16.94 26.12
C ALA A 306 23.48 -17.18 27.28
N ILE A 307 23.07 -16.88 28.52
CA ILE A 307 23.92 -17.09 29.71
C ILE A 307 24.33 -18.55 29.83
N ILE A 308 23.36 -19.47 29.67
CA ILE A 308 23.63 -20.90 29.76
C ILE A 308 24.63 -21.30 28.69
N VAL A 309 24.37 -21.01 27.41
CA VAL A 309 25.23 -21.47 26.32
C VAL A 309 26.63 -20.85 26.37
N PHE A 310 26.73 -19.57 26.71
CA PHE A 310 28.03 -18.92 26.89
C PHE A 310 28.83 -19.58 28.01
N PHE A 311 28.18 -19.89 29.14
CA PHE A 311 28.83 -20.61 30.23
C PHE A 311 29.28 -22.02 29.78
N LEU A 312 28.42 -22.78 29.10
CA LEU A 312 28.76 -24.12 28.62
C LEU A 312 29.98 -24.10 27.69
N GLY A 313 30.04 -23.14 26.75
CA GLY A 313 31.18 -22.99 25.84
C GLY A 313 32.46 -22.60 26.55
N MET A 314 32.41 -21.58 27.42
CA MET A 314 33.56 -21.13 28.21
C MET A 314 34.12 -22.26 29.08
N ALA A 315 33.26 -22.87 29.90
CA ALA A 315 33.67 -23.90 30.84
C ALA A 315 34.22 -25.14 30.11
N SER A 316 33.60 -25.56 29.01
CA SER A 316 34.10 -26.68 28.21
C SER A 316 35.49 -26.37 27.63
N THR A 317 35.68 -25.17 27.08
CA THR A 317 36.97 -24.75 26.51
C THR A 317 38.07 -24.74 27.57
N THR A 318 37.81 -24.16 28.75
CA THR A 318 38.81 -24.12 29.84
C THR A 318 39.09 -25.51 30.41
N SER A 319 38.07 -26.35 30.54
CA SER A 319 38.22 -27.73 31.00
C SER A 319 39.11 -28.54 30.04
N MET A 320 38.88 -28.41 28.73
CA MET A 320 39.66 -29.12 27.72
C MET A 320 41.05 -28.53 27.55
N GLN A 321 41.23 -27.21 27.72
CA GLN A 321 42.57 -26.60 27.76
C GLN A 321 43.42 -27.16 28.89
N SER A 322 42.83 -27.41 30.06
CA SER A 322 43.52 -28.04 31.19
C SER A 322 44.00 -29.46 30.87
N ALA A 323 43.20 -30.24 30.14
CA ALA A 323 43.51 -31.63 29.82
C ALA A 323 44.40 -31.80 28.56
N TYR A 324 44.11 -31.07 27.49
CA TYR A 324 44.75 -31.22 26.17
C TYR A 324 45.75 -30.09 25.86
N GLY A 325 45.90 -29.11 26.74
CA GLY A 325 46.83 -27.98 26.56
C GLY A 325 46.39 -26.92 25.55
N VAL A 326 45.27 -27.14 24.85
CA VAL A 326 44.78 -26.27 23.76
C VAL A 326 43.37 -25.78 24.07
N ALA A 327 43.13 -24.48 23.95
CA ALA A 327 41.82 -23.86 24.08
C ALA A 327 41.03 -23.99 22.76
N TYR A 328 40.39 -25.14 22.56
CA TYR A 328 39.55 -25.39 21.37
C TYR A 328 38.31 -24.49 21.38
N TRP A 329 38.39 -23.39 20.65
CA TRP A 329 37.35 -22.36 20.63
C TRP A 329 36.18 -22.67 19.68
N ASN A 330 36.39 -23.56 18.71
CA ASN A 330 35.34 -24.09 17.84
C ASN A 330 34.98 -25.52 18.21
N ILE A 331 33.70 -25.85 18.04
CA ILE A 331 33.22 -27.17 18.42
C ILE A 331 33.72 -28.33 17.53
N TRP A 332 33.97 -28.09 16.24
CA TRP A 332 34.47 -29.14 15.36
C TRP A 332 35.94 -29.47 15.65
N ASP A 333 36.77 -28.46 15.97
CA ASP A 333 38.16 -28.68 16.39
C ASP A 333 38.19 -29.45 17.72
N LEU A 334 37.27 -29.14 18.63
CA LEU A 334 37.07 -29.92 19.86
C LEU A 334 36.68 -31.38 19.53
N PHE A 335 35.74 -31.61 18.63
CA PHE A 335 35.34 -32.96 18.24
C PHE A 335 36.47 -33.74 17.55
N ASP A 336 37.24 -33.10 16.70
CA ASP A 336 38.42 -33.69 16.07
C ASP A 336 39.47 -34.05 17.13
N ALA A 337 39.74 -33.18 18.10
CA ALA A 337 40.64 -33.48 19.21
C ALA A 337 40.14 -34.65 20.07
N ILE A 338 38.83 -34.73 20.33
CA ILE A 338 38.25 -35.89 21.04
C ILE A 338 38.49 -37.17 20.25
N LEU A 339 38.34 -37.13 18.92
CA LEU A 339 38.61 -38.29 18.05
C LEU A 339 40.10 -38.62 17.96
N ASP A 340 41.00 -37.63 18.02
CA ASP A 340 42.45 -37.84 18.07
C ASP A 340 42.86 -38.60 19.34
N HIS A 341 42.27 -38.25 20.50
CA HIS A 341 42.55 -38.89 21.78
C HIS A 341 41.74 -40.19 22.01
N HIS A 342 40.56 -40.30 21.39
CA HIS A 342 39.61 -41.40 21.62
C HIS A 342 38.98 -41.93 20.31
N PHE A 343 39.76 -42.67 19.53
CA PHE A 343 39.31 -43.22 18.24
C PHE A 343 38.69 -44.64 18.33
N GLY A 344 37.59 -44.78 19.09
CA GLY A 344 36.85 -46.05 19.25
C GLY A 344 35.44 -46.03 18.61
N ALA A 345 34.80 -47.20 18.47
CA ALA A 345 33.45 -47.29 17.89
C ALA A 345 32.40 -46.46 18.67
N GLY A 346 32.46 -46.48 20.00
CA GLY A 346 31.59 -45.67 20.86
C GLY A 346 31.82 -44.16 20.72
N ALA A 347 33.08 -43.73 20.71
CA ALA A 347 33.44 -42.32 20.52
C ALA A 347 33.05 -41.81 19.13
N ARG A 348 33.30 -42.58 18.08
CA ARG A 348 32.88 -42.27 16.70
C ARG A 348 31.36 -42.13 16.61
N ALA A 349 30.59 -43.04 17.22
CA ALA A 349 29.13 -42.95 17.23
C ALA A 349 28.65 -41.70 18.00
N ALA A 350 29.18 -41.46 19.20
CA ALA A 350 28.81 -40.30 20.02
C ALA A 350 29.12 -38.97 19.31
N ILE A 351 30.32 -38.82 18.77
CA ILE A 351 30.74 -37.61 18.04
C ILE A 351 29.97 -37.46 16.72
N PHE A 352 29.62 -38.55 16.04
CA PHE A 352 28.77 -38.49 14.85
C PHE A 352 27.39 -37.89 15.19
N PHE A 353 26.70 -38.41 16.22
CA PHE A 353 25.38 -37.91 16.61
C PHE A 353 25.43 -36.49 17.20
N ALA A 354 26.48 -36.17 17.96
CA ALA A 354 26.72 -34.80 18.42
C ALA A 354 26.92 -33.85 17.24
N SER A 355 27.79 -34.20 16.29
CA SER A 355 28.04 -33.42 15.07
C SER A 355 26.79 -33.26 14.22
N LEU A 356 25.97 -34.31 14.09
CA LEU A 356 24.68 -34.26 13.39
C LEU A 356 23.70 -33.30 14.06
N ALA A 357 23.61 -33.31 15.40
CA ALA A 357 22.76 -32.40 16.15
C ALA A 357 23.22 -30.94 15.97
N PHE A 358 24.52 -30.66 16.10
CA PHE A 358 25.08 -29.33 15.85
C PHE A 358 24.94 -28.90 14.38
N TYR A 359 25.08 -29.83 13.43
CA TYR A 359 24.87 -29.56 12.00
C TYR A 359 23.44 -29.13 11.74
N PHE A 360 22.46 -29.87 12.27
CA PHE A 360 21.05 -29.48 12.21
C PHE A 360 20.81 -28.12 12.86
N GLY A 361 21.47 -27.84 13.99
CA GLY A 361 21.40 -26.55 14.66
C GLY A 361 21.90 -25.39 13.81
N VAL A 362 23.07 -25.54 13.18
CA VAL A 362 23.69 -24.58 12.26
C VAL A 362 22.81 -24.37 11.03
N PHE A 363 22.39 -25.45 10.39
CA PHE A 363 21.47 -25.44 9.24
C PHE A 363 20.22 -24.60 9.53
N ALA A 364 19.55 -24.89 10.65
CA ALA A 364 18.33 -24.19 11.04
C ALA A 364 18.59 -22.73 11.45
N THR A 365 19.73 -22.42 12.10
CA THR A 365 20.14 -21.02 12.33
C THR A 365 20.33 -20.30 11.01
N ASN A 366 21.03 -20.90 10.05
CA ASN A 366 21.37 -20.27 8.79
C ASN A 366 20.12 -19.91 7.99
N PHE A 367 19.16 -20.84 7.99
CA PHE A 367 17.87 -20.66 7.35
C PHE A 367 17.04 -19.55 8.03
N GLY A 368 16.97 -19.53 9.37
CA GLY A 368 16.15 -18.58 10.12
C GLY A 368 16.72 -17.16 10.27
N ALA A 369 18.02 -17.05 10.50
CA ALA A 369 18.67 -15.80 10.89
C ALA A 369 19.42 -15.10 9.74
N ASN A 370 19.70 -15.80 8.63
CA ASN A 370 20.50 -15.24 7.53
C ASN A 370 19.75 -15.26 6.20
N SER A 371 19.31 -16.42 5.71
CA SER A 371 18.68 -16.49 4.37
C SER A 371 17.32 -15.81 4.33
N ILE A 372 16.45 -16.04 5.32
CA ILE A 372 15.12 -15.39 5.37
C ILE A 372 15.26 -13.87 5.48
N PRO A 373 16.06 -13.33 6.42
CA PRO A 373 16.22 -11.89 6.51
C PRO A 373 16.83 -11.31 5.24
N PHE A 374 17.85 -11.93 4.63
CA PHE A 374 18.34 -11.47 3.33
C PHE A 374 17.23 -11.48 2.27
N GLY A 375 16.41 -12.53 2.25
CA GLY A 375 15.21 -12.60 1.40
C GLY A 375 14.27 -11.41 1.61
N SER A 376 14.01 -11.02 2.87
CA SER A 376 13.24 -9.84 3.23
C SER A 376 13.91 -8.54 2.72
N ASP A 377 15.22 -8.38 2.87
CA ASP A 377 15.92 -7.21 2.33
C ASP A 377 15.77 -7.10 0.82
N MET A 378 15.85 -8.22 0.12
CA MET A 378 15.72 -8.25 -1.33
C MET A 378 14.32 -7.82 -1.79
N THR A 379 13.27 -8.13 -1.03
CA THR A 379 11.93 -7.61 -1.35
C THR A 379 11.85 -6.09 -1.13
N GLY A 380 12.67 -5.52 -0.25
CA GLY A 380 12.78 -4.07 -0.04
C GLY A 380 13.63 -3.35 -1.09
N LEU A 381 14.79 -3.91 -1.47
CA LEU A 381 15.73 -3.33 -2.45
C LEU A 381 15.26 -3.51 -3.90
N PHE A 382 14.62 -4.63 -4.22
CA PHE A 382 14.18 -4.93 -5.59
C PHE A 382 12.74 -5.47 -5.60
N PRO A 383 11.73 -4.68 -5.15
CA PRO A 383 10.37 -5.18 -4.91
C PRO A 383 9.73 -5.77 -6.17
N LYS A 384 9.98 -5.16 -7.33
CA LYS A 384 9.46 -5.59 -8.63
C LYS A 384 9.93 -6.99 -9.06
N TRP A 385 11.08 -7.47 -8.58
CA TRP A 385 11.77 -8.64 -9.13
C TRP A 385 12.00 -9.75 -8.12
N LEU A 386 12.28 -9.41 -6.87
CA LEU A 386 12.69 -10.37 -5.84
C LEU A 386 11.57 -10.59 -4.81
N THR A 387 11.21 -11.87 -4.67
CA THR A 387 10.43 -12.43 -3.55
C THR A 387 11.40 -12.96 -2.47
N ILE A 388 10.94 -13.25 -1.25
CA ILE A 388 11.78 -13.84 -0.19
C ILE A 388 12.48 -15.09 -0.69
N ARG A 389 11.79 -16.00 -1.39
CA ARG A 389 12.38 -17.25 -1.91
C ARG A 389 13.51 -17.00 -2.92
N ARG A 390 13.28 -16.11 -3.88
CA ARG A 390 14.30 -15.69 -4.86
C ARG A 390 15.51 -15.05 -4.17
N GLY A 391 15.26 -14.23 -3.14
CA GLY A 391 16.32 -13.64 -2.32
C GLY A 391 17.11 -14.68 -1.52
N GLN A 392 16.47 -15.70 -0.94
CA GLN A 392 17.16 -16.81 -0.26
C GLN A 392 18.13 -17.56 -1.19
N ILE A 393 17.71 -17.82 -2.43
CA ILE A 393 18.58 -18.45 -3.45
C ILE A 393 19.76 -17.55 -3.76
N LEU A 394 19.52 -16.24 -3.95
CA LEU A 394 20.60 -15.27 -4.19
C LEU A 394 21.56 -15.21 -2.99
N CYS A 395 21.06 -15.25 -1.75
CA CYS A 395 21.88 -15.33 -0.54
C CYS A 395 22.82 -16.54 -0.59
N ALA A 396 22.27 -17.71 -0.95
CA ALA A 396 23.05 -18.95 -1.02
C ALA A 396 24.17 -18.88 -2.06
N LEU A 397 23.93 -18.22 -3.20
CA LEU A 397 24.95 -18.03 -4.23
C LEU A 397 26.03 -17.03 -3.79
N LEU A 398 25.61 -15.88 -3.24
CA LEU A 398 26.52 -14.83 -2.79
C LEU A 398 27.34 -15.25 -1.56
N GLY A 399 26.79 -16.12 -0.70
CA GLY A 399 27.50 -16.64 0.47
C GLY A 399 28.76 -17.43 0.12
N VAL A 400 28.81 -18.05 -1.07
CA VAL A 400 30.01 -18.71 -1.59
C VAL A 400 31.07 -17.67 -1.97
N VAL A 401 30.65 -16.56 -2.58
CA VAL A 401 31.54 -15.48 -3.06
C VAL A 401 32.24 -14.77 -1.91
N VAL A 402 31.65 -14.75 -0.70
CA VAL A 402 32.26 -14.13 0.49
C VAL A 402 33.55 -14.82 0.94
N GLN A 403 33.78 -16.10 0.59
CA GLN A 403 34.93 -16.87 1.06
C GLN A 403 35.03 -16.89 2.61
N PRO A 404 34.02 -17.44 3.30
CA PRO A 404 33.87 -17.31 4.76
C PRO A 404 35.06 -17.84 5.58
N TRP A 405 35.84 -18.77 5.03
CA TRP A 405 37.06 -19.30 5.66
C TRP A 405 38.12 -18.22 5.96
N GLN A 406 38.16 -17.12 5.20
CA GLN A 406 39.07 -15.99 5.48
C GLN A 406 38.72 -15.28 6.80
N LEU A 407 37.42 -15.20 7.11
CA LEU A 407 36.91 -14.57 8.33
C LEU A 407 36.97 -15.49 9.55
N MET A 408 37.18 -16.79 9.31
CA MET A 408 37.17 -17.86 10.31
C MET A 408 38.55 -18.45 10.60
N ALA A 409 39.63 -17.85 10.05
CA ALA A 409 40.97 -18.40 10.15
C ALA A 409 41.48 -18.55 11.60
N ASN A 410 41.06 -17.67 12.51
CA ASN A 410 41.36 -17.75 13.94
C ASN A 410 40.36 -16.94 14.78
N ALA A 411 40.39 -17.12 16.10
CA ALA A 411 39.47 -16.46 17.04
C ALA A 411 39.54 -14.93 17.00
N SER A 412 40.74 -14.36 16.77
CA SER A 412 40.91 -12.90 16.70
C SER A 412 40.28 -12.31 15.43
N ALA A 413 40.45 -12.97 14.28
CA ALA A 413 39.79 -12.60 13.03
C ALA A 413 38.27 -12.65 13.16
N PHE A 414 37.75 -13.71 13.79
CA PHE A 414 36.32 -13.86 14.07
C PHE A 414 35.78 -12.73 14.96
N LEU A 415 36.44 -12.44 16.09
CA LEU A 415 36.05 -11.34 16.98
C LEU A 415 36.16 -9.96 16.30
N SER A 416 37.12 -9.80 15.39
CA SER A 416 37.30 -8.55 14.63
C SER A 416 36.18 -8.31 13.63
N PHE A 417 35.77 -9.36 12.94
CA PHE A 417 34.56 -9.33 12.14
C PHE A 417 33.33 -8.95 12.98
N LEU A 418 33.10 -9.61 14.12
CA LEU A 418 31.96 -9.33 15.02
C LEU A 418 31.90 -7.88 15.51
N GLY A 419 33.05 -7.29 15.85
CA GLY A 419 33.12 -5.90 16.28
C GLY A 419 32.88 -4.89 15.15
N SER A 420 33.33 -5.22 13.93
CA SER A 420 33.40 -4.27 12.83
C SER A 420 32.06 -3.82 12.28
N TYR A 421 31.08 -4.71 12.11
CA TYR A 421 29.76 -4.32 11.61
C TYR A 421 28.84 -3.78 12.70
N ASN A 422 29.14 -4.08 13.97
CA ASN A 422 28.33 -3.69 15.11
C ASN A 422 28.16 -2.17 15.23
N ILE A 423 29.22 -1.41 14.95
CA ILE A 423 29.22 0.05 15.00
C ILE A 423 28.30 0.69 13.95
N PHE A 424 27.85 -0.08 12.96
CA PHE A 424 26.86 0.34 11.96
C PHE A 424 25.44 -0.11 12.34
N MET A 425 25.29 -1.27 12.97
CA MET A 425 23.97 -1.82 13.34
C MET A 425 23.40 -1.22 14.63
N ALA A 426 24.24 -0.92 15.62
CA ALA A 426 23.82 -0.29 16.87
C ALA A 426 23.13 1.07 16.66
N PRO A 427 23.73 2.03 15.93
CA PRO A 427 23.08 3.30 15.61
C PRO A 427 21.76 3.14 14.85
N LEU A 428 21.67 2.14 13.96
CA LEU A 428 20.45 1.87 13.22
C LEU A 428 19.32 1.40 14.16
N CYS A 429 19.59 0.44 15.05
CA CYS A 429 18.65 0.03 16.09
C CYS A 429 18.22 1.22 16.96
N ALA A 430 19.17 2.07 17.37
CA ALA A 430 18.91 3.23 18.21
C ALA A 430 17.89 4.18 17.55
N VAL A 431 18.15 4.57 16.31
CA VAL A 431 17.28 5.49 15.56
C VAL A 431 15.88 4.90 15.37
N LEU A 432 15.77 3.61 15.02
CA LEU A 432 14.47 2.94 14.85
C LEU A 432 13.68 2.86 16.17
N ILE A 433 14.34 2.55 17.29
CA ILE A 433 13.70 2.45 18.61
C ILE A 433 13.25 3.83 19.10
N VAL A 434 14.13 4.83 19.04
CA VAL A 434 13.79 6.19 19.48
C VAL A 434 12.67 6.76 18.61
N ASP A 435 12.72 6.56 17.29
CA ASP A 435 11.67 7.00 16.39
C ASP A 435 10.31 6.39 16.75
N TYR A 436 10.26 5.07 16.93
CA TYR A 436 9.02 4.39 17.25
C TYR A 436 8.50 4.78 18.63
N PHE A 437 9.29 4.59 19.70
CA PHE A 437 8.79 4.71 21.08
C PHE A 437 8.68 6.15 21.57
N ILE A 438 9.50 7.07 21.07
CA ILE A 438 9.56 8.43 21.62
C ILE A 438 8.96 9.42 20.62
N VAL A 439 9.46 9.42 19.38
CA VAL A 439 9.09 10.45 18.38
C VAL A 439 7.67 10.24 17.86
N ARG A 440 7.31 9.02 17.48
CA ARG A 440 6.00 8.70 16.88
C ARG A 440 4.99 8.15 17.88
N LYS A 441 5.39 7.92 19.14
CA LYS A 441 4.57 7.26 20.17
C LYS A 441 3.94 5.95 19.67
N GLY A 442 4.67 5.20 18.88
CA GLY A 442 4.27 3.92 18.30
C GLY A 442 3.32 4.01 17.10
N ASN A 443 3.06 5.20 16.55
CA ASN A 443 2.18 5.38 15.39
C ASN A 443 2.95 5.30 14.06
N VAL A 444 2.68 4.25 13.28
CA VAL A 444 3.23 4.04 11.93
C VAL A 444 2.08 3.90 10.96
N HIS A 445 2.07 4.73 9.92
CA HIS A 445 1.08 4.67 8.85
C HIS A 445 1.58 3.75 7.75
N VAL A 446 1.22 2.47 7.86
CA VAL A 446 1.67 1.36 7.00
C VAL A 446 1.54 1.67 5.51
N PRO A 447 0.38 2.15 5.02
CA PRO A 447 0.21 2.74 3.70
C PRO A 447 1.37 3.57 3.14
N SER A 448 1.79 4.59 3.88
CA SER A 448 2.79 5.53 3.40
C SER A 448 4.18 4.91 3.28
N CYS A 449 4.43 3.76 3.90
CA CYS A 449 5.68 3.02 3.72
C CYS A 449 5.83 2.43 2.30
N TYR A 450 4.76 2.46 1.49
CA TYR A 450 4.75 2.00 0.09
C TYR A 450 4.48 3.15 -0.89
N ASP A 451 4.49 4.38 -0.40
CA ASP A 451 4.26 5.58 -1.19
C ASP A 451 5.57 6.34 -1.45
N GLY A 452 6.08 6.22 -2.69
CA GLY A 452 7.27 6.93 -3.13
C GLY A 452 7.03 8.29 -3.78
N ARG A 453 5.83 8.87 -3.66
CA ARG A 453 5.54 10.22 -4.19
C ARG A 453 6.23 11.27 -3.32
N LYS A 454 6.53 12.44 -3.92
CA LYS A 454 7.19 13.58 -3.24
C LYS A 454 6.44 14.12 -2.02
N THR A 455 5.17 13.77 -1.94
CA THR A 455 4.20 14.23 -0.97
C THR A 455 3.85 13.16 0.07
N GLY A 456 4.37 11.95 -0.10
CA GLY A 456 4.18 10.86 0.84
C GLY A 456 4.78 11.19 2.21
N LEU A 457 4.15 10.70 3.28
CA LEU A 457 4.57 10.96 4.66
C LEU A 457 6.06 10.67 4.92
N TYR A 458 6.58 9.61 4.29
CA TYR A 458 7.98 9.17 4.45
C TYR A 458 8.88 9.58 3.28
N TRP A 459 8.46 10.56 2.47
CA TRP A 459 9.34 11.17 1.48
C TRP A 459 10.39 12.07 2.13
N PHE A 460 10.08 12.75 3.23
CA PHE A 460 10.99 13.70 3.89
C PHE A 460 11.61 14.70 2.88
N TRP A 461 12.94 14.85 2.87
CA TRP A 461 13.65 15.69 1.91
C TRP A 461 14.26 14.81 0.82
N SER A 462 13.70 14.90 -0.40
CA SER A 462 14.16 14.11 -1.56
C SER A 462 14.21 12.59 -1.33
N GLY A 463 13.31 12.06 -0.50
CA GLY A 463 13.25 10.64 -0.13
C GLY A 463 14.14 10.23 1.05
N ILE A 464 14.81 11.18 1.71
CA ILE A 464 15.77 10.92 2.79
C ILE A 464 15.38 11.69 4.07
N ASN A 465 15.32 10.99 5.19
CA ASN A 465 15.25 11.63 6.51
C ASN A 465 16.67 11.94 7.02
N TRP A 466 17.13 13.18 6.79
CA TRP A 466 18.46 13.60 7.25
C TRP A 466 18.63 13.55 8.76
N CYS A 467 17.57 13.69 9.56
CA CYS A 467 17.69 13.55 11.01
C CYS A 467 18.15 12.14 11.39
N GLY A 468 17.57 11.12 10.75
CA GLY A 468 17.93 9.71 10.97
C GLY A 468 19.33 9.39 10.45
N VAL A 469 19.64 9.87 9.23
CA VAL A 469 20.96 9.66 8.60
C VAL A 469 22.08 10.32 9.39
N VAL A 470 21.91 11.58 9.81
CA VAL A 470 22.92 12.31 10.61
C VAL A 470 23.12 11.66 11.97
N ALA A 471 22.04 11.26 12.64
CA ALA A 471 22.14 10.53 13.91
C ALA A 471 22.92 9.21 13.76
N TRP A 472 22.68 8.48 12.67
CA TRP A 472 23.42 7.28 12.36
C TRP A 472 24.90 7.57 12.06
N ILE A 473 25.21 8.56 11.21
CA ILE A 473 26.58 8.94 10.86
C ILE A 473 27.37 9.33 12.12
N LEU A 474 26.80 10.22 12.96
CA LEU A 474 27.46 10.68 14.16
C LEU A 474 27.66 9.54 15.17
N GLY A 475 26.67 8.64 15.31
CA GLY A 475 26.80 7.43 16.11
C GLY A 475 27.93 6.53 15.61
N THR A 476 27.92 6.16 14.33
CA THR A 476 28.92 5.26 13.72
C THR A 476 30.32 5.84 13.75
N THR A 477 30.47 7.15 13.53
CA THR A 477 31.78 7.83 13.51
C THR A 477 32.54 7.65 14.82
N MET A 478 31.84 7.52 15.96
CA MET A 478 32.46 7.27 17.26
C MET A 478 33.16 5.90 17.34
N GLY A 479 32.76 4.93 16.52
CA GLY A 479 33.36 3.59 16.47
C GLY A 479 34.49 3.44 15.45
N ILE A 480 34.55 4.30 14.42
CA ILE A 480 35.49 4.17 13.28
C ILE A 480 36.96 4.24 13.72
N PRO A 481 37.41 5.20 14.55
CA PRO A 481 38.83 5.28 14.93
C PRO A 481 39.35 4.00 15.58
N GLY A 482 38.58 3.38 16.47
CA GLY A 482 39.01 2.14 17.11
C GLY A 482 38.84 0.89 16.22
N LEU A 483 37.96 0.91 15.22
CA LEU A 483 37.95 -0.10 14.15
C LEU A 483 39.25 -0.06 13.33
N ILE A 484 39.74 1.12 12.98
CA ILE A 484 41.07 1.28 12.34
C ILE A 484 42.15 0.72 13.28
N GLY A 485 42.06 1.04 14.57
CA GLY A 485 42.97 0.54 15.61
C GLY A 485 42.96 -0.98 15.78
N GLN A 486 41.89 -1.67 15.39
CA GLN A 486 41.84 -3.13 15.44
C GLN A 486 42.79 -3.78 14.42
N TYR A 487 42.99 -3.14 13.26
CA TYR A 487 43.91 -3.62 12.23
C TYR A 487 45.28 -2.94 12.30
N GLN A 488 45.34 -1.70 12.80
CA GLN A 488 46.56 -0.91 12.93
C GLN A 488 46.63 -0.24 14.32
N PRO A 489 46.90 -1.00 15.39
CA PRO A 489 46.85 -0.49 16.76
C PRO A 489 47.88 0.61 17.07
N GLN A 490 48.97 0.67 16.31
CA GLN A 490 50.08 1.60 16.53
C GLN A 490 49.79 3.05 16.11
N ILE A 491 48.76 3.28 15.27
CA ILE A 491 48.46 4.61 14.72
C ILE A 491 47.26 5.31 15.40
N ILE A 492 46.62 4.66 16.39
CA ILE A 492 45.40 5.16 17.06
C ILE A 492 45.63 5.29 18.56
N SER A 493 45.10 6.36 19.15
CA SER A 493 45.20 6.63 20.59
C SER A 493 44.48 5.58 21.46
N MET A 494 44.95 5.41 22.71
CA MET A 494 44.31 4.50 23.68
C MET A 494 42.84 4.87 23.94
N ALA A 495 42.49 6.15 23.89
CA ALA A 495 41.11 6.61 24.04
C ALA A 495 40.21 6.08 22.93
N ALA A 496 40.64 6.14 21.67
CA ALA A 496 39.89 5.61 20.53
C ALA A 496 39.77 4.08 20.55
N GLN A 497 40.80 3.37 21.02
CA GLN A 497 40.72 1.93 21.26
C GLN A 497 39.67 1.59 22.34
N ASN A 498 39.62 2.37 23.42
CA ASN A 498 38.62 2.22 24.49
C ASN A 498 37.19 2.55 24.01
N MET A 499 37.01 3.57 23.18
CA MET A 499 35.71 3.88 22.57
C MET A 499 35.16 2.70 21.77
N TYR A 500 36.01 1.99 21.02
CA TYR A 500 35.60 0.81 20.28
C TYR A 500 35.29 -0.40 21.16
N ARG A 501 35.91 -0.52 22.35
CA ARG A 501 35.48 -1.51 23.36
C ARG A 501 34.05 -1.25 23.83
N MET A 502 33.59 0.01 23.83
CA MET A 502 32.17 0.34 24.07
C MET A 502 31.29 0.23 22.84
N GLY A 503 31.83 -0.19 21.70
CA GLY A 503 31.31 0.00 20.34
C GLY A 503 29.79 0.04 20.26
N TRP A 504 29.12 -1.07 20.55
CA TRP A 504 27.66 -1.15 20.46
C TRP A 504 26.95 -0.12 21.37
N ILE A 505 27.28 -0.07 22.66
CA ILE A 505 26.62 0.82 23.64
C ILE A 505 26.87 2.29 23.30
N LEU A 506 28.11 2.66 23.02
CA LEU A 506 28.48 4.03 22.70
C LEU A 506 27.79 4.52 21.43
N THR A 507 27.91 3.76 20.34
CA THR A 507 27.33 4.15 19.05
C THR A 507 25.80 4.15 19.10
N PHE A 508 25.17 3.22 19.82
CA PHE A 508 23.73 3.23 20.09
C PHE A 508 23.31 4.48 20.87
N THR A 509 23.99 4.78 21.98
CA THR A 509 23.59 5.87 22.88
C THR A 509 23.77 7.22 22.20
N VAL A 510 24.88 7.42 21.50
CA VAL A 510 25.13 8.65 20.73
C VAL A 510 24.06 8.84 19.65
N ALA A 511 23.76 7.81 18.86
CA ALA A 511 22.72 7.92 17.83
C ALA A 511 21.33 8.16 18.42
N ALA A 512 20.98 7.48 19.52
CA ALA A 512 19.72 7.68 20.23
C ALA A 512 19.59 9.13 20.74
N THR A 513 20.64 9.64 21.39
CA THR A 513 20.68 11.01 21.92
C THR A 513 20.62 12.03 20.79
N VAL A 514 21.42 11.86 19.74
CA VAL A 514 21.41 12.79 18.59
C VAL A 514 20.04 12.81 17.94
N TYR A 515 19.44 11.64 17.64
CA TYR A 515 18.12 11.58 17.02
C TYR A 515 17.04 12.23 17.90
N TYR A 516 17.06 11.94 19.21
CA TYR A 516 16.15 12.55 20.18
C TYR A 516 16.32 14.07 20.25
N VAL A 517 17.56 14.57 20.34
CA VAL A 517 17.84 16.01 20.41
C VAL A 517 17.43 16.69 19.11
N THR A 518 17.75 16.13 17.95
CA THR A 518 17.32 16.68 16.66
C THR A 518 15.80 16.74 16.56
N PHE A 519 15.08 15.74 17.06
CA PHE A 519 13.62 15.73 17.12
C PHE A 519 13.04 16.90 17.95
N LEU A 520 13.70 17.30 19.05
CA LEU A 520 13.23 18.44 19.85
C LEU A 520 13.17 19.74 19.04
N PHE A 521 14.02 19.88 18.03
CA PHE A 521 14.06 21.05 17.14
C PHE A 521 13.29 20.83 15.83
N ILE A 522 13.32 19.61 15.29
CA ILE A 522 12.71 19.25 14.00
C ILE A 522 11.70 18.13 14.24
N LYS A 523 10.43 18.49 14.44
CA LYS A 523 9.35 17.52 14.68
C LYS A 523 8.94 16.86 13.36
N PRO A 524 9.16 15.55 13.15
CA PRO A 524 8.72 14.87 11.96
C PRO A 524 7.21 14.71 11.99
N ARG A 525 6.61 14.76 10.81
CA ARG A 525 5.19 14.49 10.63
C ARG A 525 4.90 13.01 10.95
N VAL A 526 3.93 12.76 11.82
CA VAL A 526 3.55 11.41 12.26
C VAL A 526 2.38 10.86 11.45
N PHE A 527 1.39 11.68 11.16
CA PHE A 527 0.23 11.33 10.36
C PHE A 527 0.30 11.98 8.98
N PRO A 528 -0.26 11.34 7.94
CA PRO A 528 -0.39 11.96 6.63
C PRO A 528 -1.12 13.30 6.69
N VAL A 529 -0.95 14.07 5.63
CA VAL A 529 -1.53 15.41 5.56
C VAL A 529 -3.06 15.33 5.44
N GLY A 530 -3.77 16.21 6.14
CA GLY A 530 -5.24 16.12 6.30
C GLY A 530 -5.70 15.21 7.45
N ARG A 531 -4.77 14.57 8.18
CA ARG A 531 -5.05 13.75 9.38
C ARG A 531 -4.40 14.34 10.63
N GLU A 532 -4.07 15.63 10.64
CA GLU A 532 -3.38 16.31 11.76
C GLU A 532 -4.22 16.35 13.04
N SER A 533 -5.55 16.29 12.92
CA SER A 533 -6.48 16.21 14.05
C SER A 533 -6.58 14.81 14.68
N THR A 534 -5.91 13.80 14.09
CA THR A 534 -5.88 12.44 14.63
C THR A 534 -5.25 12.43 16.02
N SER A 535 -5.85 11.69 16.96
CA SER A 535 -5.32 11.60 18.31
C SER A 535 -3.88 11.09 18.32
N PHE A 536 -2.96 11.89 18.84
CA PHE A 536 -1.55 11.55 18.99
C PHE A 536 -1.28 10.82 20.32
N GLU A 537 -1.98 9.71 20.49
CA GLU A 537 -1.86 8.79 21.62
C GLU A 537 -0.95 7.60 21.33
N TRP A 538 -0.57 6.88 22.37
CA TRP A 538 0.29 5.71 22.27
C TRP A 538 -0.32 4.61 21.39
N GLU A 539 0.35 4.31 20.27
CA GLU A 539 -0.03 3.29 19.29
C GLU A 539 -1.48 3.41 18.77
N TRP A 540 -2.03 4.61 18.70
CA TRP A 540 -3.39 4.85 18.19
C TRP A 540 -3.62 4.18 16.83
N LEU A 541 -2.72 4.35 15.86
CA LEU A 541 -2.82 3.74 14.52
C LEU A 541 -2.74 2.20 14.54
N GLY A 542 -2.09 1.62 15.55
CA GLY A 542 -1.98 0.16 15.67
C GLY A 542 -3.09 -0.47 16.52
N ASN A 543 -3.91 0.33 17.22
CA ASN A 543 -4.97 -0.15 18.12
C ASN A 543 -6.33 -0.30 17.41
N ASP A 544 -7.29 -0.91 18.09
CA ASP A 544 -8.69 -1.13 17.64
C ASP A 544 -8.81 -1.77 16.25
N GLY A 545 -7.91 -2.68 15.90
CA GLY A 545 -7.93 -3.38 14.62
C GLY A 545 -7.46 -2.56 13.41
N ARG A 546 -6.98 -1.32 13.63
CA ARG A 546 -6.50 -0.44 12.55
C ARG A 546 -5.21 -0.91 11.90
N GLU A 547 -4.30 -1.57 12.64
CA GLU A 547 -3.05 -2.16 12.13
C GLU A 547 -2.21 -1.23 11.23
N GLY A 548 -2.26 0.09 11.46
CA GLY A 548 -1.54 1.11 10.68
C GLY A 548 -2.31 1.71 9.52
N PHE A 549 -3.58 1.38 9.39
CA PHE A 549 -4.51 1.87 8.36
C PHE A 549 -5.56 2.76 9.03
N PHE A 550 -5.95 3.84 8.35
CA PHE A 550 -7.18 4.53 8.69
C PHE A 550 -8.39 3.75 8.17
N GLU A 551 -9.56 4.06 8.73
CA GLU A 551 -10.82 3.44 8.30
C GLU A 551 -11.03 3.63 6.80
N GLY A 552 -11.28 2.53 6.08
CA GLY A 552 -11.39 2.51 4.61
C GLY A 552 -10.11 2.20 3.82
N GLU A 553 -8.93 2.16 4.46
CA GLU A 553 -7.65 1.86 3.79
C GLU A 553 -7.28 0.37 3.76
N GLY A 554 -7.88 -0.47 4.63
CA GLY A 554 -7.60 -1.91 4.73
C GLY A 554 -8.40 -2.82 3.79
N ASP A 555 -9.63 -2.41 3.40
CA ASP A 555 -10.58 -3.25 2.65
C ASP A 555 -10.72 -2.86 1.17
N ARG A 556 -10.02 -1.81 0.75
CA ARG A 556 -10.03 -1.29 -0.61
C ARG A 556 -8.59 -0.98 -0.98
N GLY A 557 -7.95 -1.80 -1.80
CA GLY A 557 -6.70 -1.35 -2.38
C GLY A 557 -7.02 -0.22 -3.35
N GLU A 558 -6.73 0.97 -2.88
CA GLU A 558 -5.45 1.58 -3.17
C GLU A 558 -5.13 2.49 -2.01
N ILE A 559 -3.92 2.30 -1.52
CA ILE A 559 -3.49 2.87 -0.27
C ILE A 559 -2.63 4.07 -0.59
N TYR A 560 -3.29 5.22 -0.68
CA TYR A 560 -2.65 6.51 -0.88
C TYR A 560 -3.46 7.56 -0.16
N VAL A 561 -2.99 7.95 1.04
CA VAL A 561 -3.44 9.21 1.64
C VAL A 561 -2.99 10.35 0.75
N ALA A 562 -3.91 11.25 0.49
CA ALA A 562 -3.69 12.45 -0.28
C ALA A 562 -2.53 13.26 0.31
N ALA A 563 -1.63 13.63 -0.58
CA ALA A 563 -0.77 14.78 -0.44
C ALA A 563 -1.61 16.04 -0.26
N THR A 564 -1.56 16.72 0.90
CA THR A 564 -1.91 18.14 0.90
C THR A 564 -0.77 18.91 0.25
N PRO A 565 -1.06 19.78 -0.73
CA PRO A 565 -0.05 20.68 -1.28
C PRO A 565 0.45 21.66 -0.21
N PRO A 566 1.69 22.17 -0.32
CA PRO A 566 2.07 23.35 0.44
C PRO A 566 1.14 24.51 0.10
N MET A 567 0.69 25.26 1.11
CA MET A 567 0.22 26.63 0.89
C MET A 567 1.40 27.45 0.39
N THR A 568 1.53 27.61 -0.91
CA THR A 568 2.14 28.80 -1.52
C THR A 568 1.59 28.95 -2.94
N ASP A 569 0.98 30.11 -3.14
CA ASP A 569 0.71 30.82 -4.39
C ASP A 569 -0.26 30.17 -5.39
N ALA A 570 -1.50 30.64 -5.28
CA ALA A 570 -2.30 30.95 -6.46
C ALA A 570 -1.48 31.84 -7.39
N GLY A 571 -1.08 31.31 -8.55
CA GLY A 571 -0.34 32.08 -9.54
C GLY A 571 0.64 31.21 -10.31
N ASP A 572 0.13 30.33 -11.15
CA ASP A 572 0.68 30.07 -12.49
C ASP A 572 -0.30 29.16 -13.21
N ASP A 573 -1.39 29.80 -13.66
CA ASP A 573 -2.22 29.23 -14.70
C ASP A 573 -1.34 28.94 -15.91
N ILE A 574 -1.34 27.68 -16.35
CA ILE A 574 -0.73 27.29 -17.62
C ILE A 574 -1.61 27.86 -18.74
N GLU A 575 -1.50 29.15 -19.00
CA GLU A 575 -1.94 29.77 -20.24
C GLU A 575 -0.75 29.83 -21.19
N ILE A 576 -0.75 28.95 -22.18
CA ILE A 576 0.09 29.09 -23.36
C ILE A 576 -0.85 29.32 -24.54
N GLY A 577 -1.03 30.59 -24.93
CA GLY A 577 -1.58 31.00 -26.21
C GLY A 577 -2.79 30.19 -26.73
N GLY A 578 -3.92 30.22 -26.02
CA GLY A 578 -5.18 29.61 -26.47
C GLY A 578 -5.39 28.12 -26.13
N LYS A 579 -4.45 27.47 -25.42
CA LYS A 579 -4.45 26.02 -25.13
C LYS A 579 -4.86 25.70 -23.69
N SER A 580 -6.09 26.07 -23.32
CA SER A 580 -6.57 25.97 -21.93
C SER A 580 -7.54 24.79 -21.73
N PRO A 581 -7.38 23.96 -20.67
CA PRO A 581 -8.40 22.95 -20.31
C PRO A 581 -9.75 23.58 -19.92
N LYS A 582 -9.77 24.90 -19.69
CA LYS A 582 -10.96 25.66 -19.28
C LYS A 582 -11.91 25.97 -20.44
N LEU A 583 -11.47 25.86 -21.70
CA LEU A 583 -12.30 26.10 -22.90
C LEU A 583 -13.59 25.27 -22.84
N THR A 584 -14.75 25.91 -22.93
CA THR A 584 -16.04 25.22 -23.12
C THR A 584 -16.02 24.36 -24.40
N ALA A 585 -16.96 23.43 -24.55
CA ALA A 585 -17.00 22.55 -25.73
C ALA A 585 -17.19 23.36 -27.02
N THR A 586 -18.08 24.36 -26.98
CA THR A 586 -18.34 25.29 -28.08
C THR A 586 -17.12 26.16 -28.43
N GLU A 587 -16.38 26.65 -27.44
CA GLU A 587 -15.12 27.37 -27.67
C GLU A 587 -14.04 26.48 -28.26
N ALA A 588 -13.88 25.25 -27.75
CA ALA A 588 -12.90 24.29 -28.26
C ALA A 588 -13.21 23.92 -29.72
N ALA A 589 -14.47 23.59 -30.04
CA ALA A 589 -14.91 23.29 -31.40
C ALA A 589 -14.61 24.45 -32.36
N LYS A 590 -14.95 25.69 -31.97
CA LYS A 590 -14.69 26.89 -32.76
C LYS A 590 -13.20 27.10 -33.04
N LYS A 591 -12.35 27.01 -32.01
CA LYS A 591 -10.89 27.18 -32.14
C LYS A 591 -10.25 26.10 -33.01
N ILE A 592 -10.70 24.85 -32.88
CA ILE A 592 -10.23 23.73 -33.71
C ILE A 592 -10.65 23.92 -35.16
N GLN A 593 -11.89 24.35 -35.42
CA GLN A 593 -12.39 24.61 -36.77
C GLN A 593 -11.63 25.76 -37.46
N GLN A 594 -11.31 26.81 -36.71
CA GLN A 594 -10.52 27.95 -37.18
C GLN A 594 -9.03 27.60 -37.38
N GLY A 595 -8.56 26.47 -36.85
CA GLY A 595 -7.17 26.06 -36.90
C GLY A 595 -6.26 26.81 -35.92
N GLU A 596 -6.85 27.43 -34.89
CA GLU A 596 -6.10 28.12 -33.83
C GLU A 596 -5.43 27.14 -32.86
N VAL A 597 -6.03 25.95 -32.68
CA VAL A 597 -5.55 24.87 -31.81
C VAL A 597 -5.80 23.54 -32.51
N THR A 598 -4.81 22.62 -32.48
CA THR A 598 -4.98 21.24 -32.97
C THR A 598 -5.69 20.36 -31.94
N VAL A 599 -6.33 19.27 -32.38
CA VAL A 599 -6.97 18.31 -31.47
C VAL A 599 -5.94 17.68 -30.55
N GLU A 600 -4.73 17.38 -31.05
CA GLU A 600 -3.63 16.87 -30.22
C GLU A 600 -3.22 17.85 -29.11
N GLU A 601 -3.06 19.14 -29.40
CA GLU A 601 -2.71 20.15 -28.40
C GLU A 601 -3.79 20.32 -27.35
N TYR A 602 -5.05 20.33 -27.79
CA TYR A 602 -6.20 20.38 -26.90
C TYR A 602 -6.26 19.16 -25.99
N ALA A 603 -6.12 17.95 -26.54
CA ALA A 603 -6.13 16.71 -25.77
C ALA A 603 -4.99 16.65 -24.74
N LYS A 604 -3.77 17.11 -25.09
CA LYS A 604 -2.66 17.25 -24.15
C LYS A 604 -2.98 18.21 -23.00
N SER A 605 -3.68 19.31 -23.27
CA SER A 605 -4.06 20.26 -22.21
C SER A 605 -5.01 19.62 -21.18
N LEU A 606 -5.96 18.79 -21.64
CA LEU A 606 -6.87 18.05 -20.76
C LEU A 606 -6.17 16.94 -19.99
N LEU A 607 -5.29 16.16 -20.65
CA LEU A 607 -4.48 15.14 -19.98
C LEU A 607 -3.59 15.75 -18.89
N LYS A 608 -3.04 16.94 -19.10
CA LYS A 608 -2.28 17.67 -18.08
C LYS A 608 -3.15 18.11 -16.90
N ARG A 609 -4.39 18.53 -17.15
CA ARG A 609 -5.34 18.85 -16.08
C ARG A 609 -5.70 17.60 -15.26
N ILE A 610 -5.93 16.48 -15.93
CA ILE A 610 -6.20 15.19 -15.29
C ILE A 610 -5.00 14.73 -14.46
N GLU A 611 -3.79 14.79 -15.01
CA GLU A 611 -2.56 14.46 -14.27
C GLU A 611 -2.41 15.30 -13.00
N ALA A 612 -2.76 16.59 -13.08
CA ALA A 612 -2.65 17.50 -11.94
C ALA A 612 -3.73 17.33 -10.86
N ARG A 613 -4.91 16.81 -11.21
CA ARG A 613 -6.09 16.90 -10.34
C ARG A 613 -6.82 15.59 -10.08
N ASP A 614 -6.73 14.62 -10.98
CA ASP A 614 -7.55 13.43 -10.88
C ASP A 614 -7.11 12.47 -9.76
N GLU A 615 -5.92 12.65 -9.20
CA GLU A 615 -5.57 11.97 -7.95
C GLU A 615 -6.53 12.38 -6.80
N ALA A 616 -6.97 13.64 -6.78
CA ALA A 616 -7.93 14.15 -5.80
C ALA A 616 -9.39 13.88 -6.20
N VAL A 617 -9.71 14.00 -7.49
CA VAL A 617 -11.09 13.88 -8.00
C VAL A 617 -11.49 12.44 -8.29
N LYS A 618 -10.58 11.63 -8.86
CA LYS A 618 -10.74 10.21 -9.20
C LYS A 618 -11.95 9.96 -10.08
N ALA A 619 -12.09 10.76 -11.14
CA ALA A 619 -13.25 10.74 -12.02
C ALA A 619 -13.25 9.59 -13.04
N TRP A 620 -12.08 9.03 -13.37
CA TRP A 620 -11.95 8.04 -14.45
C TRP A 620 -11.90 6.59 -13.93
N ALA A 621 -12.74 5.72 -14.50
CA ALA A 621 -12.67 4.27 -14.35
C ALA A 621 -11.71 3.62 -15.36
N TYR A 622 -11.53 4.25 -16.52
CA TYR A 622 -10.54 3.88 -17.52
C TYR A 622 -10.08 5.11 -18.29
N LEU A 623 -8.77 5.30 -18.37
CA LEU A 623 -8.13 6.33 -19.17
C LEU A 623 -6.82 5.78 -19.73
N ASN A 624 -6.59 5.99 -21.03
CA ASN A 624 -5.35 5.61 -21.72
C ASN A 624 -4.81 6.85 -22.45
N PRO A 625 -3.86 7.59 -21.85
CA PRO A 625 -3.33 8.83 -22.43
C PRO A 625 -2.74 8.65 -23.83
N GLU A 626 -2.01 7.56 -24.06
CA GLU A 626 -1.41 7.26 -25.36
C GLU A 626 -2.48 7.06 -26.44
N TYR A 627 -3.54 6.32 -26.10
CA TYR A 627 -4.66 6.10 -27.02
C TYR A 627 -5.43 7.40 -27.31
N VAL A 628 -5.64 8.25 -26.31
CA VAL A 628 -6.27 9.57 -26.50
C VAL A 628 -5.47 10.41 -27.50
N ILE A 629 -4.13 10.44 -27.38
CA ILE A 629 -3.27 11.18 -28.31
C ILE A 629 -3.28 10.57 -29.71
N GLU A 630 -3.32 9.24 -29.83
CA GLU A 630 -3.47 8.56 -31.12
C GLU A 630 -4.77 8.97 -31.82
N GLN A 631 -5.91 8.94 -31.11
CA GLN A 631 -7.20 9.36 -31.65
C GLN A 631 -7.24 10.85 -31.99
N ALA A 632 -6.63 11.70 -31.17
CA ALA A 632 -6.53 13.13 -31.43
C ALA A 632 -5.77 13.42 -32.74
N LYS A 633 -4.64 12.75 -32.97
CA LYS A 633 -3.89 12.84 -34.24
C LYS A 633 -4.68 12.34 -35.44
N ALA A 634 -5.45 11.26 -35.26
CA ALA A 634 -6.32 10.75 -36.31
C ALA A 634 -7.40 11.77 -36.69
N LEU A 635 -7.97 12.49 -35.71
CA LEU A 635 -8.91 13.57 -35.95
C LEU A 635 -8.24 14.77 -36.65
N ASP A 636 -7.04 15.16 -36.24
CA ASP A 636 -6.30 16.25 -36.91
C ASP A 636 -6.03 15.97 -38.40
N ALA A 637 -5.90 14.69 -38.79
CA ALA A 637 -5.71 14.26 -40.18
C ALA A 637 -6.98 14.32 -41.04
N VAL A 638 -8.18 14.50 -40.46
CA VAL A 638 -9.44 14.59 -41.21
C VAL A 638 -9.51 15.93 -41.96
N PRO A 639 -9.80 15.93 -43.29
CA PRO A 639 -9.98 17.14 -44.09
C PRO A 639 -11.04 18.09 -43.49
N LYS A 640 -10.83 19.40 -43.59
CA LYS A 640 -11.68 20.40 -42.91
C LYS A 640 -13.15 20.34 -43.33
N ASP A 641 -13.41 20.00 -44.58
CA ASP A 641 -14.74 19.85 -45.20
C ASP A 641 -15.48 18.57 -44.76
N GLU A 642 -14.76 17.60 -44.18
CA GLU A 642 -15.33 16.35 -43.64
C GLU A 642 -15.55 16.41 -42.11
N ARG A 643 -15.20 17.53 -41.45
CA ARG A 643 -15.29 17.67 -39.99
C ARG A 643 -16.72 17.93 -39.53
N GLY A 644 -17.21 17.08 -38.62
CA GLY A 644 -18.51 17.25 -37.96
C GLY A 644 -18.54 18.33 -36.86
N PRO A 645 -19.73 18.61 -36.29
CA PRO A 645 -19.93 19.70 -35.33
C PRO A 645 -19.22 19.50 -33.97
N LEU A 646 -18.84 18.28 -33.62
CA LEU A 646 -18.08 17.95 -32.41
C LEU A 646 -16.62 17.63 -32.70
N HIS A 647 -16.11 17.97 -33.88
CA HIS A 647 -14.76 17.58 -34.29
C HIS A 647 -13.70 17.95 -33.25
N GLY A 648 -13.06 16.93 -32.66
CA GLY A 648 -12.01 17.07 -31.65
C GLY A 648 -12.50 17.40 -30.23
N VAL A 649 -13.79 17.63 -30.01
CA VAL A 649 -14.34 17.92 -28.69
C VAL A 649 -14.26 16.69 -27.79
N ALA A 650 -13.65 16.83 -26.62
CA ALA A 650 -13.44 15.74 -25.68
C ALA A 650 -14.70 15.42 -24.87
N ILE A 651 -15.03 14.13 -24.75
CA ILE A 651 -16.21 13.66 -24.03
C ILE A 651 -15.84 12.61 -22.99
N ALA A 652 -16.23 12.87 -21.73
CA ALA A 652 -16.13 11.91 -20.63
C ALA A 652 -17.36 10.99 -20.60
N VAL A 653 -17.19 9.66 -20.64
CA VAL A 653 -18.30 8.72 -20.84
C VAL A 653 -18.51 7.83 -19.60
N LYS A 654 -19.69 7.90 -18.97
CA LYS A 654 -20.01 7.04 -17.81
C LYS A 654 -19.83 5.55 -18.12
N ASP A 655 -19.20 4.83 -17.20
CA ASP A 655 -18.85 3.40 -17.34
C ASP A 655 -20.04 2.43 -17.18
N VAL A 656 -21.20 2.81 -17.70
CA VAL A 656 -22.34 1.93 -17.99
C VAL A 656 -22.79 2.02 -19.45
N ILE A 657 -22.03 2.75 -20.28
CA ILE A 657 -22.30 2.99 -21.69
C ILE A 657 -21.22 2.26 -22.50
N TYR A 658 -21.63 1.49 -23.50
CA TYR A 658 -20.72 0.73 -24.35
C TYR A 658 -19.85 1.60 -25.25
N THR A 659 -18.61 1.17 -25.38
CA THR A 659 -17.55 1.75 -26.22
C THR A 659 -16.80 0.59 -26.86
N LYS A 660 -16.64 0.56 -28.18
CA LYS A 660 -16.06 -0.60 -28.88
C LYS A 660 -14.56 -0.84 -28.61
N ASP A 661 -13.88 0.20 -28.14
CA ASP A 661 -12.42 0.33 -28.03
C ASP A 661 -11.93 0.53 -26.58
N MET A 662 -12.85 0.67 -25.62
CA MET A 662 -12.56 0.83 -24.20
C MET A 662 -13.42 -0.13 -23.37
N PRO A 663 -12.95 -0.57 -22.19
CA PRO A 663 -13.75 -1.45 -21.34
C PRO A 663 -15.05 -0.78 -20.86
N THR A 664 -16.08 -1.58 -20.58
CA THR A 664 -17.28 -1.15 -19.84
C THR A 664 -17.52 -2.09 -18.68
N GLN A 665 -17.26 -1.63 -17.45
CA GLN A 665 -17.12 -2.52 -16.28
C GLN A 665 -18.28 -2.38 -15.28
N PHE A 666 -19.15 -1.40 -15.46
CA PHE A 666 -20.33 -1.16 -14.62
C PHE A 666 -20.04 -0.97 -13.13
N ASN A 667 -18.79 -0.70 -12.76
CA ASN A 667 -18.31 -0.73 -11.38
C ASN A 667 -18.73 -2.02 -10.64
N SER A 668 -18.65 -3.17 -11.31
CA SER A 668 -18.95 -4.48 -10.74
C SER A 668 -17.80 -5.46 -10.99
N PRO A 669 -17.41 -6.28 -10.00
CA PRO A 669 -16.36 -7.28 -10.17
C PRO A 669 -16.72 -8.37 -11.21
N ILE A 670 -17.99 -8.50 -11.60
CA ILE A 670 -18.43 -9.43 -12.65
C ILE A 670 -17.84 -9.07 -14.01
N TYR A 671 -17.69 -7.77 -14.28
CA TYR A 671 -17.30 -7.24 -15.60
C TYR A 671 -15.90 -6.59 -15.57
N ALA A 672 -15.04 -7.02 -14.64
CA ALA A 672 -13.68 -6.52 -14.54
C ALA A 672 -12.90 -6.79 -15.83
N ASN A 673 -12.42 -5.71 -16.47
CA ASN A 673 -11.79 -5.71 -17.80
C ASN A 673 -12.67 -6.18 -18.97
N ASP A 674 -14.00 -6.22 -18.83
CA ASP A 674 -14.88 -6.51 -19.96
C ASP A 674 -14.87 -5.36 -20.98
N ALA A 675 -14.81 -5.70 -22.26
CA ALA A 675 -14.64 -4.76 -23.36
C ALA A 675 -15.59 -5.11 -24.51
N PRO A 676 -16.81 -4.54 -24.51
CA PRO A 676 -17.73 -4.64 -25.63
C PRO A 676 -17.04 -4.23 -26.93
N LYS A 677 -17.33 -4.94 -28.03
CA LYS A 677 -16.80 -4.61 -29.37
C LYS A 677 -17.77 -3.76 -30.19
N VAL A 678 -18.76 -3.17 -29.53
CA VAL A 678 -19.78 -2.31 -30.13
C VAL A 678 -19.83 -1.00 -29.37
N ASP A 679 -20.04 0.10 -30.09
CA ASP A 679 -20.38 1.38 -29.46
C ASP A 679 -21.86 1.35 -29.08
N ALA A 680 -22.21 2.00 -27.97
CA ALA A 680 -23.60 2.36 -27.70
C ALA A 680 -24.13 3.30 -28.79
N GLY A 681 -25.43 3.32 -29.02
CA GLY A 681 -26.04 4.18 -30.05
C GLY A 681 -25.68 5.66 -29.86
N SER A 682 -25.64 6.13 -28.61
CA SER A 682 -25.22 7.49 -28.27
C SER A 682 -23.75 7.76 -28.59
N ILE A 683 -22.86 6.79 -28.40
CA ILE A 683 -21.43 6.90 -28.71
C ILE A 683 -21.19 6.86 -30.23
N ALA A 684 -21.93 6.04 -30.96
CA ALA A 684 -21.86 5.99 -32.42
C ALA A 684 -22.20 7.35 -33.05
N ILE A 685 -23.26 8.01 -32.57
CA ILE A 685 -23.64 9.37 -33.00
C ILE A 685 -22.49 10.36 -32.73
N LEU A 686 -21.98 10.40 -31.50
CA LEU A 686 -20.92 11.35 -31.12
C LEU A 686 -19.62 11.16 -31.91
N ARG A 687 -19.20 9.91 -32.13
CA ARG A 687 -18.01 9.63 -32.96
C ARG A 687 -18.21 10.07 -34.40
N ASN A 688 -19.38 9.83 -34.98
CA ASN A 688 -19.69 10.24 -36.35
C ASN A 688 -19.78 11.77 -36.48
N SER A 689 -20.07 12.48 -35.40
CA SER A 689 -19.97 13.94 -35.32
C SER A 689 -18.55 14.47 -35.09
N GLY A 690 -17.54 13.58 -35.05
CA GLY A 690 -16.13 13.91 -34.90
C GLY A 690 -15.62 14.03 -33.46
N ALA A 691 -16.41 13.62 -32.45
CA ALA A 691 -16.01 13.76 -31.06
C ALA A 691 -14.81 12.88 -30.68
N LEU A 692 -13.96 13.41 -29.80
CA LEU A 692 -12.88 12.66 -29.15
C LEU A 692 -13.45 11.98 -27.89
N ILE A 693 -13.76 10.69 -27.99
CA ILE A 693 -14.17 9.89 -26.82
C ILE A 693 -12.95 9.71 -25.93
N PHE A 694 -12.95 10.38 -24.77
CA PHE A 694 -11.73 10.64 -24.02
C PHE A 694 -11.39 9.49 -23.04
N GLY A 695 -12.41 8.86 -22.46
CA GLY A 695 -12.23 7.81 -21.48
C GLY A 695 -13.54 7.44 -20.80
N LYS A 696 -13.47 6.47 -19.87
CA LYS A 696 -14.62 5.99 -19.10
C LYS A 696 -14.61 6.57 -17.71
N THR A 697 -15.68 7.22 -17.29
CA THR A 697 -15.83 7.81 -15.95
C THR A 697 -16.50 6.86 -14.98
N THR A 698 -16.17 7.00 -13.69
CA THR A 698 -16.72 6.15 -12.63
C THR A 698 -18.24 6.27 -12.51
N THR A 699 -18.83 5.18 -12.05
CA THR A 699 -20.26 5.03 -11.76
C THR A 699 -20.43 4.30 -10.44
N THR A 700 -21.60 4.42 -9.80
CA THR A 700 -21.99 3.39 -8.81
C THR A 700 -22.27 2.06 -9.53
N GLU A 701 -22.24 0.96 -8.78
CA GLU A 701 -22.47 -0.38 -9.33
C GLU A 701 -23.77 -0.43 -10.17
N PHE A 702 -23.63 -0.75 -11.46
CA PHE A 702 -24.67 -0.75 -12.50
C PHE A 702 -25.51 0.53 -12.62
N ALA A 703 -25.02 1.66 -12.11
CA ALA A 703 -25.77 2.89 -11.92
C ALA A 703 -27.01 2.75 -10.99
N ALA A 704 -27.07 1.67 -10.20
CA ALA A 704 -28.27 1.22 -9.50
C ALA A 704 -28.20 1.33 -7.98
N THR A 705 -27.00 1.53 -7.42
CA THR A 705 -26.78 1.62 -5.98
C THR A 705 -26.51 3.06 -5.53
N THR A 706 -26.68 3.30 -4.23
CA THR A 706 -26.34 4.58 -3.57
C THR A 706 -24.94 4.58 -2.97
N THR A 707 -24.22 3.46 -3.02
CA THR A 707 -22.84 3.35 -2.56
C THR A 707 -21.92 4.08 -3.53
N GLY A 708 -21.30 5.16 -3.07
CA GLY A 708 -20.47 6.00 -3.93
C GLY A 708 -19.17 5.30 -4.36
N PRO A 709 -18.66 5.58 -5.57
CA PRO A 709 -17.34 5.12 -6.00
C PRO A 709 -16.24 5.94 -5.30
N LYS A 710 -14.97 5.68 -5.63
CA LYS A 710 -13.82 6.43 -5.09
C LYS A 710 -13.77 7.92 -5.51
N THR A 711 -14.65 8.36 -6.40
CA THR A 711 -14.69 9.73 -6.91
C THR A 711 -15.11 10.71 -5.82
N CYS A 712 -14.38 11.81 -5.74
CA CYS A 712 -14.63 12.89 -4.81
C CYS A 712 -15.15 14.14 -5.53
N ASN A 713 -15.79 15.04 -4.77
CA ASN A 713 -16.21 16.34 -5.28
C ASN A 713 -14.97 17.20 -5.60
N PRO A 714 -14.90 17.86 -6.76
CA PRO A 714 -13.74 18.66 -7.15
C PRO A 714 -13.52 19.90 -6.28
N HIS A 715 -14.57 20.38 -5.60
CA HIS A 715 -14.53 21.54 -4.71
C HIS A 715 -14.15 21.20 -3.27
N ASP A 716 -14.37 19.93 -2.85
CA ASP A 716 -13.94 19.41 -1.55
C ASP A 716 -13.76 17.88 -1.65
N PRO A 717 -12.53 17.36 -1.61
CA PRO A 717 -12.27 15.93 -1.80
C PRO A 717 -12.84 15.05 -0.67
N ASN A 718 -13.33 15.64 0.43
CA ASN A 718 -13.99 14.90 1.51
C ASN A 718 -15.51 14.78 1.31
N ARG A 719 -16.05 15.31 0.21
CA ARG A 719 -17.49 15.30 -0.08
C ARG A 719 -17.79 14.47 -1.31
N THR A 720 -18.99 13.92 -1.35
CA THR A 720 -19.48 13.17 -2.51
C THR A 720 -19.66 14.10 -3.72
N PRO A 721 -19.25 13.70 -4.93
CA PRO A 721 -19.61 14.40 -6.16
C PRO A 721 -21.07 14.12 -6.55
N GLY A 722 -21.79 13.33 -5.77
CA GLY A 722 -23.08 12.78 -6.14
C GLY A 722 -22.93 11.49 -6.95
N GLY A 723 -24.05 10.95 -7.40
CA GLY A 723 -24.05 9.77 -8.25
C GLY A 723 -25.44 9.47 -8.78
N SER A 724 -25.63 8.42 -9.58
CA SER A 724 -24.63 7.42 -9.94
C SER A 724 -23.62 7.84 -11.01
N SER A 725 -23.80 8.96 -11.70
CA SER A 725 -22.83 9.48 -12.70
C SER A 725 -21.70 10.29 -12.04
N SER A 726 -21.07 9.71 -11.01
CA SER A 726 -20.12 10.38 -10.13
C SER A 726 -18.93 10.98 -10.88
N GLY A 727 -18.25 10.17 -11.69
CA GLY A 727 -17.08 10.61 -12.43
C GLY A 727 -17.40 11.62 -13.53
N SER A 728 -18.52 11.47 -14.24
CA SER A 728 -18.89 12.42 -15.31
C SER A 728 -19.14 13.83 -14.78
N GLY A 729 -19.87 13.95 -13.67
CA GLY A 729 -20.10 15.25 -13.04
C GLY A 729 -18.81 15.86 -12.50
N ALA A 730 -17.97 15.06 -11.85
CA ALA A 730 -16.72 15.51 -11.27
C ALA A 730 -15.68 15.93 -12.33
N ALA A 731 -15.53 15.16 -13.42
CA ALA A 731 -14.61 15.47 -14.52
C ALA A 731 -14.95 16.82 -15.20
N VAL A 732 -16.25 17.09 -15.41
CA VAL A 732 -16.70 18.36 -16.00
C VAL A 732 -16.52 19.51 -15.01
N GLY A 733 -16.86 19.30 -13.73
CA GLY A 733 -16.69 20.28 -12.66
C GLY A 733 -15.23 20.66 -12.37
N ASP A 734 -14.29 19.75 -12.66
CA ASP A 734 -12.85 19.95 -12.46
C ASP A 734 -12.10 20.36 -13.73
N PHE A 735 -12.79 20.64 -14.83
CA PHE A 735 -12.18 21.01 -16.12
C PHE A 735 -11.35 19.91 -16.79
N GLN A 736 -11.55 18.65 -16.42
CA GLN A 736 -10.87 17.51 -17.04
C GLN A 736 -11.48 17.12 -18.39
N ALA A 737 -12.76 17.43 -18.60
CA ALA A 737 -13.44 17.37 -19.89
C ALA A 737 -14.48 18.51 -19.97
N PRO A 738 -14.77 19.09 -21.15
CA PRO A 738 -15.79 20.13 -21.30
C PRO A 738 -17.21 19.63 -21.14
N ILE A 739 -17.46 18.38 -21.56
CA ILE A 739 -18.75 17.73 -21.53
C ILE A 739 -18.63 16.28 -21.07
N GLY A 740 -19.70 15.77 -20.50
CA GLY A 740 -19.78 14.40 -20.02
C GLY A 740 -21.15 13.76 -20.23
N LEU A 741 -21.16 12.44 -20.43
CA LEU A 741 -22.38 11.64 -20.48
C LEU A 741 -22.64 10.96 -19.15
N GLY A 742 -23.90 10.96 -18.73
CA GLY A 742 -24.40 10.24 -17.56
C GLY A 742 -25.68 9.47 -17.87
N THR A 743 -26.31 8.94 -16.83
CA THR A 743 -27.65 8.35 -16.90
C THR A 743 -28.43 8.70 -15.64
N GLN A 744 -29.76 8.80 -15.74
CA GLN A 744 -30.66 9.07 -14.62
C GLN A 744 -31.87 8.14 -14.61
N THR A 745 -31.98 7.36 -13.53
CA THR A 745 -33.16 6.54 -13.15
C THR A 745 -33.92 7.16 -11.97
N GLY A 746 -33.19 7.83 -11.06
CA GLY A 746 -33.75 8.59 -9.94
C GLY A 746 -33.32 10.06 -9.98
N GLY A 747 -32.04 10.32 -9.78
CA GLY A 747 -31.47 11.68 -9.79
C GLY A 747 -30.03 11.76 -10.25
N SER A 748 -29.58 10.74 -10.99
CA SER A 748 -28.17 10.48 -11.26
C SER A 748 -27.53 11.39 -12.32
N THR A 749 -28.27 12.37 -12.84
CA THR A 749 -27.79 13.45 -13.70
C THR A 749 -27.81 14.78 -12.95
N ILE A 750 -28.98 15.18 -12.46
CA ILE A 750 -29.21 16.49 -11.83
C ILE A 750 -28.46 16.64 -10.50
N ARG A 751 -28.46 15.62 -9.64
CA ARG A 751 -27.77 15.68 -8.34
C ARG A 751 -26.26 15.88 -8.47
N PRO A 752 -25.52 15.09 -9.28
CA PRO A 752 -24.12 15.40 -9.54
C PRO A 752 -23.92 16.76 -10.22
N GLY A 753 -24.85 17.20 -11.09
CA GLY A 753 -24.75 18.54 -11.69
C GLY A 753 -24.70 19.65 -10.64
N SER A 754 -25.62 19.58 -9.68
CA SER A 754 -25.69 20.51 -8.55
C SER A 754 -24.43 20.42 -7.66
N TYR A 755 -24.09 19.23 -7.18
CA TYR A 755 -22.95 19.03 -6.26
C TYR A 755 -21.60 19.41 -6.87
N ASN A 756 -21.42 19.29 -8.18
CA ASN A 756 -20.16 19.69 -8.84
C ASN A 756 -20.21 21.13 -9.39
N GLY A 757 -21.31 21.87 -9.20
CA GLY A 757 -21.43 23.27 -9.61
C GLY A 757 -21.42 23.47 -11.13
N ILE A 758 -22.07 22.57 -11.88
CA ILE A 758 -22.09 22.55 -13.35
C ILE A 758 -23.51 22.45 -13.90
N TYR A 759 -23.67 22.77 -15.19
CA TYR A 759 -24.91 22.53 -15.88
C TYR A 759 -25.11 21.03 -16.11
N ALA A 760 -26.34 20.56 -15.92
CA ALA A 760 -26.71 19.18 -16.22
C ALA A 760 -28.12 19.14 -16.81
N LEU A 761 -28.30 18.42 -17.92
CA LEU A 761 -29.59 18.22 -18.57
C LEU A 761 -29.99 16.74 -18.44
N LYS A 762 -31.15 16.51 -17.81
CA LYS A 762 -31.92 15.28 -18.03
C LYS A 762 -32.97 15.61 -19.10
N PRO A 763 -32.80 15.20 -20.36
CA PRO A 763 -33.76 15.50 -21.42
C PRO A 763 -35.08 14.75 -21.19
N THR A 764 -36.10 15.04 -21.99
CA THR A 764 -37.32 14.24 -22.05
C THR A 764 -36.96 12.77 -22.23
N TRP A 765 -37.65 11.89 -21.50
CA TRP A 765 -37.37 10.46 -21.56
C TRP A 765 -37.49 9.96 -23.00
N ASN A 766 -36.50 9.18 -23.44
CA ASN A 766 -36.40 8.62 -24.80
C ASN A 766 -36.14 9.62 -25.94
N SER A 767 -35.78 10.88 -25.65
CA SER A 767 -35.27 11.82 -26.69
C SER A 767 -33.87 11.50 -27.18
N ILE A 768 -33.10 10.69 -26.43
CA ILE A 768 -31.80 10.16 -26.85
C ILE A 768 -31.84 8.64 -26.71
N THR A 769 -31.26 7.92 -27.69
CA THR A 769 -31.17 6.46 -27.66
C THR A 769 -30.44 5.96 -26.41
N ARG A 770 -30.90 4.81 -25.93
CA ARG A 770 -30.39 4.08 -24.76
C ARG A 770 -29.78 2.74 -25.14
N GLU A 771 -29.71 2.45 -26.44
CA GLU A 771 -29.09 1.23 -26.93
C GLU A 771 -27.61 1.17 -26.53
N GLY A 772 -27.21 0.06 -25.91
CA GLY A 772 -25.85 -0.14 -25.42
C GLY A 772 -25.53 0.56 -24.09
N GLN A 773 -26.52 1.09 -23.36
CA GLN A 773 -26.36 1.43 -21.94
C GLN A 773 -26.86 0.28 -21.05
N LYS A 774 -26.33 0.11 -19.82
CA LYS A 774 -26.91 -0.81 -18.84
C LYS A 774 -28.32 -0.35 -18.50
N ILE A 775 -29.29 -1.23 -18.75
CA ILE A 775 -30.70 -1.00 -18.42
C ILE A 775 -30.95 -1.45 -16.98
N TYR A 776 -31.46 -0.51 -16.18
CA TYR A 776 -32.09 -0.76 -14.89
C TYR A 776 -33.60 -0.74 -15.07
N SER A 777 -34.18 0.37 -15.51
CA SER A 777 -35.62 0.51 -15.69
C SER A 777 -35.94 1.09 -17.06
N LEU A 778 -36.77 0.35 -17.81
CA LEU A 778 -37.17 0.76 -19.15
C LEU A 778 -37.89 2.10 -19.14
N ILE A 779 -38.69 2.38 -18.11
CA ILE A 779 -39.51 3.61 -18.06
C ILE A 779 -38.89 4.73 -17.22
N LEU A 780 -37.72 4.54 -16.60
CA LEU A 780 -37.07 5.60 -15.83
C LEU A 780 -35.73 6.02 -16.46
N ASP A 781 -34.95 5.06 -16.95
CA ASP A 781 -33.59 5.33 -17.43
C ASP A 781 -33.60 6.34 -18.58
N THR A 782 -32.90 7.45 -18.36
CA THR A 782 -32.74 8.55 -19.32
C THR A 782 -31.25 8.88 -19.45
N LEU A 783 -30.72 9.04 -20.67
CA LEU A 783 -29.34 9.49 -20.88
C LEU A 783 -29.22 10.94 -20.36
N GLY A 784 -28.16 11.23 -19.61
CA GLY A 784 -27.90 12.55 -19.04
C GLY A 784 -26.73 13.24 -19.69
N LEU A 785 -26.76 14.57 -19.73
CA LEU A 785 -25.70 15.42 -20.29
C LEU A 785 -25.16 16.36 -19.22
N TYR A 786 -23.84 16.51 -19.17
CA TYR A 786 -23.12 17.45 -18.31
C TYR A 786 -22.34 18.44 -19.16
N ALA A 787 -22.32 19.70 -18.74
CA ALA A 787 -21.57 20.73 -19.43
C ALA A 787 -21.19 21.90 -18.51
N ARG A 788 -20.27 22.74 -18.99
CA ARG A 788 -19.87 23.97 -18.28
C ARG A 788 -20.69 25.19 -18.64
N SER A 789 -21.43 25.14 -19.74
CA SER A 789 -22.32 26.20 -20.22
C SER A 789 -23.59 25.63 -20.83
N VAL A 790 -24.62 26.47 -20.99
CA VAL A 790 -25.84 26.09 -21.73
C VAL A 790 -25.57 25.91 -23.22
N ALA A 791 -24.65 26.70 -23.80
CA ALA A 791 -24.29 26.57 -25.21
C ALA A 791 -23.70 25.18 -25.55
N ASP A 792 -22.94 24.59 -24.62
CA ASP A 792 -22.44 23.22 -24.76
C ASP A 792 -23.57 22.16 -24.69
N LEU A 793 -24.61 22.40 -23.89
CA LEU A 793 -25.81 21.56 -23.87
C LEU A 793 -26.63 21.73 -25.16
N GLU A 794 -26.73 22.95 -25.70
CA GLU A 794 -27.37 23.22 -26.99
C GLU A 794 -26.66 22.45 -28.12
N LEU A 795 -25.32 22.48 -28.16
CA LEU A 795 -24.50 21.75 -29.11
C LEU A 795 -24.71 20.23 -29.05
N LEU A 796 -24.80 19.66 -27.84
CA LEU A 796 -25.11 18.25 -27.66
C LEU A 796 -26.55 17.91 -28.07
N ALA A 797 -27.51 18.76 -27.72
CA ALA A 797 -28.91 18.58 -28.11
C ALA A 797 -29.08 18.62 -29.64
N ASP A 798 -28.37 19.50 -30.34
CA ASP A 798 -28.34 19.53 -31.80
C ASP A 798 -27.70 18.26 -32.38
N THR A 799 -26.60 17.79 -31.78
CA THR A 799 -25.93 16.55 -32.21
C THR A 799 -26.82 15.31 -32.05
N PHE A 800 -27.65 15.27 -31.00
CA PHE A 800 -28.60 14.18 -30.78
C PHE A 800 -29.96 14.40 -31.47
N ALA A 801 -30.11 15.47 -32.26
CA ALA A 801 -31.35 15.81 -32.95
C ALA A 801 -32.56 15.94 -31.99
N ILE A 802 -32.34 16.59 -30.83
CA ILE A 802 -33.42 16.92 -29.90
C ILE A 802 -34.18 18.11 -30.48
N HIS A 803 -35.47 17.90 -30.76
CA HIS A 803 -36.36 18.91 -31.29
C HIS A 803 -37.59 19.07 -30.39
N ASP A 804 -38.07 20.29 -30.29
CA ASP A 804 -39.37 20.60 -29.71
C ASP A 804 -40.38 20.72 -30.85
N ASP A 805 -41.66 20.46 -30.57
CA ASP A 805 -42.73 20.66 -31.55
C ASP A 805 -42.94 22.14 -31.88
N ALA A 806 -42.73 23.01 -30.88
CA ALA A 806 -42.81 24.45 -31.03
C ALA A 806 -41.43 25.04 -31.38
N PRO A 807 -41.38 26.10 -32.22
CA PRO A 807 -40.15 26.82 -32.48
C PRO A 807 -39.51 27.35 -31.19
N VAL A 808 -38.20 27.16 -31.06
CA VAL A 808 -37.42 27.69 -29.94
C VAL A 808 -37.41 29.22 -30.02
N PRO A 809 -37.75 29.95 -28.94
CA PRO A 809 -37.66 31.40 -28.95
C PRO A 809 -36.20 31.84 -29.12
N SER A 810 -35.89 32.58 -30.20
CA SER A 810 -34.54 33.10 -30.46
C SER A 810 -34.11 34.19 -29.48
N ASP A 811 -35.07 34.94 -28.94
CA ASP A 811 -34.85 36.16 -28.15
C ASP A 811 -35.58 36.10 -26.79
N PHE A 812 -35.56 34.94 -26.12
CA PHE A 812 -36.16 34.83 -24.78
C PHE A 812 -35.55 35.88 -23.83
N THR A 813 -36.39 36.51 -23.02
CA THR A 813 -35.97 37.44 -21.96
C THR A 813 -36.65 37.11 -20.65
N VAL A 814 -35.92 37.25 -19.55
CA VAL A 814 -36.43 37.04 -18.19
C VAL A 814 -37.47 38.11 -17.83
N LYS A 815 -37.35 39.32 -18.38
CA LYS A 815 -38.27 40.42 -18.09
C LYS A 815 -39.67 40.14 -18.64
N GLY A 816 -40.66 40.10 -17.76
CA GLY A 816 -42.06 39.79 -18.09
C GLY A 816 -42.35 38.29 -18.26
N ALA A 817 -41.35 37.42 -18.12
CA ALA A 817 -41.57 35.98 -18.14
C ALA A 817 -42.18 35.49 -16.82
N LYS A 818 -43.04 34.48 -16.91
CA LYS A 818 -43.69 33.84 -15.75
C LYS A 818 -42.93 32.59 -15.33
N PHE A 819 -42.50 32.53 -14.08
CA PHE A 819 -41.93 31.35 -13.45
C PHE A 819 -42.78 30.93 -12.26
N ALA A 820 -42.66 29.66 -11.88
CA ALA A 820 -43.29 29.15 -10.67
C ALA A 820 -42.24 28.50 -9.76
N ILE A 821 -42.49 28.51 -8.45
CA ILE A 821 -41.78 27.70 -7.46
C ILE A 821 -42.68 26.52 -7.12
N LEU A 822 -42.15 25.30 -7.24
CA LEU A 822 -42.85 24.11 -6.78
C LEU A 822 -42.15 23.49 -5.58
N LYS A 823 -42.78 23.65 -4.41
CA LYS A 823 -42.44 22.89 -3.20
C LYS A 823 -43.10 21.52 -3.28
N THR A 824 -42.33 20.53 -3.71
CA THR A 824 -42.83 19.16 -3.90
C THR A 824 -43.15 18.49 -2.56
N MET A 825 -43.79 17.33 -2.59
CA MET A 825 -44.10 16.53 -1.39
C MET A 825 -42.89 16.16 -0.52
N VAL A 826 -41.67 16.26 -1.07
CA VAL A 826 -40.42 16.01 -0.33
C VAL A 826 -39.79 17.30 0.22
N TRP A 827 -40.45 18.45 0.11
CA TRP A 827 -40.00 19.74 0.66
C TRP A 827 -39.53 19.68 2.11
N PRO A 828 -40.14 18.90 3.05
CA PRO A 828 -39.62 18.78 4.41
C PRO A 828 -38.17 18.29 4.53
N GLN A 829 -37.58 17.74 3.46
CA GLN A 829 -36.18 17.32 3.42
C GLN A 829 -35.21 18.42 2.99
N VAL A 830 -35.71 19.60 2.61
CA VAL A 830 -34.87 20.71 2.14
C VAL A 830 -34.00 21.24 3.29
N GLY A 831 -32.72 21.39 3.03
CA GLY A 831 -31.76 21.97 3.95
C GLY A 831 -31.66 23.49 3.82
N PRO A 832 -31.11 24.16 4.84
CA PRO A 832 -31.05 25.63 4.89
C PRO A 832 -30.28 26.27 3.74
N GLY A 833 -29.23 25.62 3.22
CA GLY A 833 -28.47 26.17 2.09
C GLY A 833 -29.30 26.21 0.81
N THR A 834 -30.11 25.19 0.56
CA THR A 834 -30.99 25.13 -0.61
C THR A 834 -32.19 26.07 -0.48
N VAL A 835 -32.75 26.23 0.72
CA VAL A 835 -33.77 27.26 0.97
C VAL A 835 -33.22 28.65 0.62
N ALA A 836 -32.03 28.99 1.15
CA ALA A 836 -31.40 30.27 0.86
C ALA A 836 -31.09 30.46 -0.63
N ALA A 837 -30.62 29.41 -1.32
CA ALA A 837 -30.36 29.44 -2.75
C ALA A 837 -31.65 29.69 -3.56
N LEU A 838 -32.75 29.01 -3.22
CA LEU A 838 -34.03 29.18 -3.91
C LEU A 838 -34.63 30.58 -3.65
N ASP A 839 -34.60 31.06 -2.41
CA ASP A 839 -35.06 32.41 -2.06
C ASP A 839 -34.26 33.49 -2.81
N LYS A 840 -32.94 33.29 -2.92
CA LYS A 840 -32.07 34.17 -3.69
C LYS A 840 -32.37 34.10 -5.19
N ALA A 841 -32.55 32.90 -5.75
CA ALA A 841 -32.92 32.70 -7.15
C ALA A 841 -34.21 33.45 -7.50
N VAL A 842 -35.24 33.32 -6.66
CA VAL A 842 -36.53 34.01 -6.82
C VAL A 842 -36.37 35.51 -6.75
N SER A 843 -35.58 35.99 -5.78
CA SER A 843 -35.28 37.42 -5.63
C SER A 843 -34.56 37.98 -6.85
N LEU A 844 -33.60 37.25 -7.40
CA LEU A 844 -32.86 37.64 -8.61
C LEU A 844 -33.76 37.69 -9.85
N LEU A 845 -34.61 36.68 -10.05
CA LEU A 845 -35.56 36.66 -11.18
C LEU A 845 -36.54 37.85 -11.09
N ARG A 846 -37.10 38.11 -9.90
CA ARG A 846 -37.98 39.27 -9.68
C ARG A 846 -37.26 40.60 -9.89
N ALA A 847 -36.00 40.72 -9.43
CA ALA A 847 -35.19 41.92 -9.66
C ALA A 847 -34.93 42.18 -11.15
N HIS A 848 -34.87 41.13 -11.96
CA HIS A 848 -34.76 41.19 -13.43
C HIS A 848 -36.13 41.28 -14.14
N GLY A 849 -37.21 41.52 -13.39
CA GLY A 849 -38.54 41.80 -13.93
C GLY A 849 -39.38 40.58 -14.28
N ALA A 850 -39.02 39.38 -13.79
CA ALA A 850 -39.86 38.20 -13.94
C ALA A 850 -41.01 38.18 -12.92
N GLU A 851 -42.13 37.56 -13.31
CA GLU A 851 -43.20 37.19 -12.39
C GLU A 851 -42.90 35.81 -11.81
N VAL A 852 -42.91 35.68 -10.47
CA VAL A 852 -42.64 34.41 -9.80
C VAL A 852 -43.71 34.14 -8.75
N GLU A 853 -44.46 33.06 -8.91
CA GLU A 853 -45.48 32.60 -7.95
C GLU A 853 -45.18 31.21 -7.39
N GLU A 854 -45.82 30.84 -6.28
CA GLU A 854 -45.70 29.50 -5.70
C GLU A 854 -46.91 28.66 -6.12
N ILE A 855 -46.65 27.42 -6.55
CA ILE A 855 -47.67 26.45 -6.97
C ILE A 855 -47.54 25.16 -6.19
N SER A 856 -48.56 24.31 -6.27
CA SER A 856 -48.58 22.96 -5.70
C SER A 856 -49.07 21.93 -6.72
N LEU A 857 -48.66 20.68 -6.53
CA LEU A 857 -49.24 19.56 -7.25
C LEU A 857 -50.58 19.15 -6.61
N PRO A 858 -51.52 18.59 -7.39
CA PRO A 858 -52.71 17.96 -6.82
C PRO A 858 -52.36 16.91 -5.75
N GLU A 859 -53.10 16.90 -4.64
CA GLU A 859 -52.78 16.10 -3.45
C GLU A 859 -52.67 14.60 -3.73
N TYR A 860 -53.47 14.08 -4.67
CA TYR A 860 -53.42 12.67 -5.06
C TYR A 860 -52.09 12.26 -5.74
N LEU A 861 -51.24 13.22 -6.11
CA LEU A 861 -49.91 12.98 -6.65
C LEU A 861 -48.82 12.90 -5.56
N ASN A 862 -49.15 13.10 -4.29
CA ASN A 862 -48.19 13.04 -3.18
C ASN A 862 -47.46 11.69 -3.08
N ASP A 863 -48.06 10.61 -3.59
CA ASP A 863 -47.48 9.26 -3.61
C ASP A 863 -46.48 9.03 -4.75
N LEU A 864 -46.21 10.00 -5.62
CA LEU A 864 -45.24 9.89 -6.73
C LEU A 864 -43.88 9.32 -6.32
N PRO A 865 -43.23 9.73 -5.19
CA PRO A 865 -41.98 9.12 -4.75
C PRO A 865 -42.13 7.63 -4.40
N SER A 866 -43.27 7.24 -3.84
CA SER A 866 -43.57 5.84 -3.49
C SER A 866 -43.82 5.00 -4.76
N TRP A 867 -44.57 5.54 -5.73
CA TRP A 867 -44.76 4.89 -7.03
C TRP A 867 -43.43 4.75 -7.79
N HIS A 868 -42.59 5.78 -7.78
CA HIS A 868 -41.24 5.71 -8.38
C HIS A 868 -40.40 4.60 -7.73
N ALA A 869 -40.35 4.55 -6.39
CA ALA A 869 -39.63 3.49 -5.67
C ALA A 869 -40.19 2.10 -5.96
N THR A 870 -41.51 1.97 -6.10
CA THR A 870 -42.20 0.73 -6.46
C THR A 870 -41.78 0.24 -7.85
N VAL A 871 -41.77 1.14 -8.85
CA VAL A 871 -41.29 0.85 -10.20
C VAL A 871 -39.82 0.45 -10.19
N LEU A 872 -38.96 1.28 -9.58
CA LEU A 872 -37.51 1.07 -9.52
C LEU A 872 -37.16 -0.28 -8.89
N ASN A 873 -37.77 -0.62 -7.76
CA ASN A 873 -37.54 -1.91 -7.09
C ASN A 873 -38.09 -3.09 -7.89
N SER A 874 -39.22 -2.90 -8.59
CA SER A 874 -39.84 -3.98 -9.37
C SER A 874 -39.10 -4.27 -10.67
N ASP A 875 -38.65 -3.25 -11.38
CA ASP A 875 -37.83 -3.37 -12.59
C ASP A 875 -36.43 -3.93 -12.25
N GLY A 876 -35.88 -3.56 -11.09
CA GLY A 876 -34.62 -4.11 -10.58
C GLY A 876 -34.65 -5.64 -10.46
N ARG A 877 -35.82 -6.25 -10.20
CA ARG A 877 -35.95 -7.71 -10.17
C ARG A 877 -35.54 -8.36 -11.47
N THR A 878 -36.05 -7.82 -12.57
CA THR A 878 -35.84 -8.39 -13.90
C THR A 878 -34.49 -7.97 -14.45
N ALA A 879 -34.09 -6.72 -14.23
CA ALA A 879 -32.85 -6.16 -14.77
C ALA A 879 -31.58 -6.79 -14.17
N PHE A 880 -31.62 -7.23 -12.91
CA PHE A 880 -30.47 -7.82 -12.21
C PHE A 880 -30.57 -9.33 -11.99
N LEU A 881 -31.65 -9.97 -12.43
CA LEU A 881 -31.77 -11.43 -12.41
C LEU A 881 -30.60 -12.14 -13.14
N PRO A 882 -30.10 -11.65 -14.30
CA PRO A 882 -28.94 -12.26 -14.95
C PRO A 882 -27.71 -12.26 -14.06
N GLU A 883 -27.30 -11.10 -13.54
CA GLU A 883 -26.12 -11.00 -12.67
C GLU A 883 -26.30 -11.76 -11.36
N TYR A 884 -27.50 -11.73 -10.77
CA TYR A 884 -27.84 -12.53 -9.59
C TYR A 884 -27.67 -14.03 -9.84
N THR A 885 -28.12 -14.53 -10.99
CA THR A 885 -28.03 -15.95 -11.35
C THR A 885 -26.58 -16.39 -11.59
N VAL A 886 -25.77 -15.50 -12.17
CA VAL A 886 -24.37 -15.78 -12.49
C VAL A 886 -23.47 -15.69 -11.26
N ALA A 887 -23.63 -14.66 -10.43
CA ALA A 887 -22.74 -14.39 -9.30
C ALA A 887 -23.42 -13.52 -8.22
N LYS A 888 -24.44 -14.09 -7.54
CA LYS A 888 -25.16 -13.44 -6.44
C LYS A 888 -24.24 -12.82 -5.38
N ASP A 889 -23.17 -13.51 -5.01
CA ASP A 889 -22.20 -13.10 -3.98
C ASP A 889 -21.31 -11.93 -4.41
N LYS A 890 -21.38 -11.52 -5.68
CA LYS A 890 -20.55 -10.46 -6.28
C LYS A 890 -21.30 -9.19 -6.66
N ILE A 891 -22.60 -9.11 -6.40
CA ILE A 891 -23.40 -7.90 -6.56
C ILE A 891 -23.88 -7.40 -5.20
N SER A 892 -24.12 -6.10 -5.07
CA SER A 892 -24.53 -5.53 -3.78
C SER A 892 -25.82 -6.12 -3.20
N GLU A 893 -25.90 -6.16 -1.87
CA GLU A 893 -27.08 -6.66 -1.13
C GLU A 893 -28.37 -5.91 -1.51
N GLN A 894 -28.26 -4.63 -1.89
CA GLN A 894 -29.40 -3.85 -2.37
C GLN A 894 -30.02 -4.49 -3.63
N LEU A 895 -29.18 -4.90 -4.59
CA LEU A 895 -29.63 -5.53 -5.84
C LEU A 895 -30.12 -6.96 -5.61
N VAL A 896 -29.47 -7.70 -4.73
CA VAL A 896 -29.96 -9.00 -4.24
C VAL A 896 -31.38 -8.85 -3.68
N GLY A 897 -31.60 -7.86 -2.80
CA GLY A 897 -32.91 -7.60 -2.21
C GLY A 897 -33.97 -7.15 -3.21
N HIS A 898 -33.56 -6.47 -4.29
CA HIS A 898 -34.47 -6.20 -5.42
C HIS A 898 -34.91 -7.51 -6.07
N VAL A 899 -33.98 -8.36 -6.50
CA VAL A 899 -34.27 -9.65 -7.17
C VAL A 899 -35.11 -10.59 -6.30
N GLU A 900 -34.78 -10.70 -5.02
CA GLU A 900 -35.51 -11.53 -4.05
C GLU A 900 -36.87 -10.95 -3.63
N ASN A 901 -37.17 -9.71 -4.03
CA ASN A 901 -38.35 -8.98 -3.57
C ASN A 901 -38.45 -8.90 -2.03
N SER A 902 -37.36 -8.50 -1.36
CA SER A 902 -37.35 -8.39 0.11
C SER A 902 -38.39 -7.37 0.64
N GLY A 903 -38.72 -6.36 -0.17
CA GLY A 903 -39.77 -5.37 0.12
C GLY A 903 -41.21 -5.88 -0.09
N LYS A 904 -41.40 -7.14 -0.52
CA LYS A 904 -42.71 -7.79 -0.71
C LYS A 904 -43.70 -6.99 -1.58
N ILE A 905 -43.20 -6.29 -2.60
CA ILE A 905 -44.07 -5.52 -3.51
C ILE A 905 -44.86 -6.51 -4.37
N SER A 906 -46.18 -6.41 -4.29
CA SER A 906 -47.13 -7.23 -5.05
C SER A 906 -47.22 -6.78 -6.51
N ARG A 907 -47.66 -7.67 -7.40
CA ARG A 907 -47.93 -7.31 -8.81
C ARG A 907 -49.01 -6.26 -8.95
N LYS A 908 -49.99 -6.25 -8.03
CA LYS A 908 -51.03 -5.21 -7.96
C LYS A 908 -50.41 -3.83 -7.70
N ALA A 909 -49.54 -3.72 -6.69
CA ALA A 909 -48.86 -2.47 -6.37
C ALA A 909 -47.93 -2.00 -7.50
N GLN A 910 -47.23 -2.94 -8.16
CA GLN A 910 -46.42 -2.63 -9.34
C GLN A 910 -47.26 -2.06 -10.49
N LEU A 911 -48.37 -2.71 -10.84
CA LEU A 911 -49.27 -2.25 -11.90
C LEU A 911 -49.86 -0.87 -11.56
N GLU A 912 -50.32 -0.70 -10.32
CA GLU A 912 -50.85 0.56 -9.84
C GLU A 912 -49.83 1.70 -9.95
N ALA A 913 -48.58 1.47 -9.58
CA ALA A 913 -47.53 2.47 -9.72
C ALA A 913 -47.27 2.88 -11.18
N PHE A 914 -47.29 1.91 -12.12
CA PHE A 914 -47.16 2.20 -13.56
C PHE A 914 -48.31 3.08 -14.06
N ASP A 915 -49.55 2.69 -13.77
CA ASP A 915 -50.74 3.38 -14.26
C ASP A 915 -50.86 4.78 -13.66
N LYS A 916 -50.57 4.92 -12.35
CA LYS A 916 -50.64 6.19 -11.64
C LYS A 916 -49.57 7.18 -12.10
N ILE A 917 -48.34 6.72 -12.32
CA ILE A 917 -47.29 7.56 -12.93
C ILE A 917 -47.70 7.98 -14.34
N ALA A 918 -48.20 7.06 -15.17
CA ALA A 918 -48.63 7.39 -16.53
C ALA A 918 -49.76 8.43 -16.55
N ALA A 919 -50.74 8.30 -15.66
CA ALA A 919 -51.85 9.24 -15.52
C ALA A 919 -51.41 10.61 -14.97
N ALA A 920 -50.36 10.68 -14.16
CA ALA A 920 -49.83 11.93 -13.62
C ALA A 920 -49.14 12.81 -14.68
N ARG A 921 -48.56 12.20 -15.73
CA ARG A 921 -47.77 12.92 -16.74
C ARG A 921 -48.55 14.05 -17.45
N PRO A 922 -49.72 13.82 -18.08
CA PRO A 922 -50.44 14.90 -18.76
C PRO A 922 -50.90 16.01 -17.79
N VAL A 923 -51.23 15.66 -16.54
CA VAL A 923 -51.63 16.64 -15.52
C VAL A 923 -50.46 17.56 -15.16
N VAL A 924 -49.26 17.00 -15.01
CA VAL A 924 -48.06 17.79 -14.74
C VAL A 924 -47.66 18.61 -15.96
N ASP A 925 -47.75 18.07 -17.18
CA ASP A 925 -47.45 18.86 -18.39
C ASP A 925 -48.33 20.11 -18.48
N GLU A 926 -49.65 19.97 -18.29
CA GLU A 926 -50.60 21.09 -18.32
C GLU A 926 -50.29 22.16 -17.25
N LEU A 927 -49.83 21.72 -16.07
CA LEU A 927 -49.40 22.64 -15.01
C LEU A 927 -48.12 23.38 -15.40
N LEU A 928 -47.12 22.67 -15.93
CA LEU A 928 -45.82 23.23 -16.28
C LEU A 928 -45.88 24.17 -17.50
N GLU A 929 -46.79 23.93 -18.45
CA GLU A 929 -46.89 24.67 -19.71
C GLU A 929 -47.22 26.16 -19.52
N LYS A 930 -47.82 26.50 -18.38
CA LYS A 930 -48.22 27.88 -17.98
C LYS A 930 -47.02 28.79 -17.69
N TYR A 931 -45.83 28.23 -17.54
CA TYR A 931 -44.63 28.95 -17.12
C TYR A 931 -43.52 28.84 -18.16
N ALA A 932 -42.58 29.79 -18.12
CA ALA A 932 -41.32 29.69 -18.86
C ALA A 932 -40.49 28.51 -18.33
N ALA A 933 -40.43 28.35 -17.01
CA ALA A 933 -39.97 27.15 -16.32
C ALA A 933 -40.48 27.14 -14.88
N VAL A 934 -40.52 25.95 -14.27
CA VAL A 934 -40.79 25.79 -12.84
C VAL A 934 -39.49 25.51 -12.10
N LEU A 935 -39.23 26.31 -11.06
CA LEU A 935 -38.09 26.20 -10.17
C LEU A 935 -38.38 25.19 -9.06
N THR A 936 -37.42 24.31 -8.82
CA THR A 936 -37.44 23.36 -7.71
C THR A 936 -36.00 23.05 -7.27
N PRO A 937 -35.76 22.60 -6.02
CA PRO A 937 -34.43 22.17 -5.61
C PRO A 937 -33.84 21.07 -6.49
N SER A 938 -32.55 21.16 -6.84
CA SER A 938 -31.85 20.04 -7.48
C SER A 938 -31.44 18.96 -6.47
N VAL A 939 -31.21 19.36 -5.21
CA VAL A 939 -30.66 18.54 -4.13
C VAL A 939 -31.25 19.00 -2.79
N PRO A 940 -31.20 18.17 -1.73
CA PRO A 940 -31.66 18.60 -0.41
C PRO A 940 -30.84 19.76 0.16
N ASP A 941 -29.52 19.67 0.09
CA ASP A 941 -28.58 20.73 0.44
C ASP A 941 -27.24 20.48 -0.26
N GLU A 942 -26.18 21.18 0.13
CA GLU A 942 -24.79 20.95 -0.29
C GLU A 942 -24.40 19.47 -0.36
N ALA A 943 -23.39 19.17 -1.18
CA ALA A 943 -22.75 17.87 -1.24
C ALA A 943 -22.39 17.35 0.17
N PRO A 944 -22.95 16.21 0.63
CA PRO A 944 -22.64 15.68 1.95
C PRO A 944 -21.17 15.32 2.14
N LEU A 945 -20.70 15.38 3.38
CA LEU A 945 -19.41 14.81 3.78
C LEU A 945 -19.43 13.29 3.63
N GLY A 946 -18.28 12.73 3.25
CA GLY A 946 -18.11 11.32 2.93
C GLY A 946 -18.38 11.02 1.45
N ILE A 947 -17.74 9.96 0.97
CA ILE A 947 -17.90 9.44 -0.40
C ILE A 947 -18.61 8.09 -0.42
N GLU A 948 -18.93 7.53 0.75
CA GLU A 948 -19.56 6.22 0.92
C GLU A 948 -20.98 6.22 0.34
N LYS A 949 -21.63 7.38 0.28
CA LYS A 949 -22.96 7.58 -0.29
C LYS A 949 -22.97 8.71 -1.31
N THR A 950 -23.87 8.61 -2.27
CA THR A 950 -24.01 9.61 -3.35
C THR A 950 -24.86 10.84 -3.00
N GLY A 951 -25.24 11.02 -1.73
CA GLY A 951 -26.31 11.95 -1.34
C GLY A 951 -27.71 11.50 -1.78
N SER A 952 -28.73 12.21 -1.31
CA SER A 952 -30.15 11.87 -1.56
C SER A 952 -30.65 12.45 -2.89
N ALA A 953 -31.39 11.62 -3.63
CA ALA A 953 -31.99 11.93 -4.92
C ALA A 953 -33.43 12.48 -4.82
N SER A 954 -33.95 12.73 -3.61
CA SER A 954 -35.39 12.89 -3.35
C SER A 954 -36.06 13.95 -4.24
N PHE A 955 -35.40 15.09 -4.45
CA PHE A 955 -35.92 16.16 -5.30
C PHE A 955 -35.86 15.89 -6.82
N CYS A 956 -35.22 14.79 -7.24
CA CYS A 956 -35.12 14.42 -8.66
C CYS A 956 -36.12 13.32 -9.08
N LEU A 957 -36.56 12.49 -8.13
CA LEU A 957 -37.23 11.21 -8.43
C LEU A 957 -38.48 11.39 -9.28
N ILE A 958 -39.34 12.32 -8.88
CA ILE A 958 -40.64 12.53 -9.52
C ILE A 958 -40.47 12.97 -10.97
N TRP A 959 -39.49 13.83 -11.27
CA TRP A 959 -39.24 14.33 -12.62
C TRP A 959 -38.75 13.23 -13.56
N THR A 960 -38.02 12.25 -13.02
CA THR A 960 -37.64 11.08 -13.79
C THR A 960 -38.84 10.18 -14.08
N ALA A 961 -39.75 9.97 -13.12
CA ALA A 961 -40.99 9.21 -13.33
C ALA A 961 -41.96 9.91 -14.32
N LEU A 962 -42.03 11.24 -14.22
CA LEU A 962 -42.89 12.10 -15.02
C LEU A 962 -42.33 12.37 -16.43
N HIS A 963 -41.12 11.90 -16.72
CA HIS A 963 -40.45 12.01 -18.03
C HIS A 963 -40.11 13.43 -18.49
N THR A 964 -40.34 14.46 -17.68
CA THR A 964 -40.10 15.87 -18.02
C THR A 964 -38.62 16.18 -18.22
N PRO A 965 -38.25 17.15 -19.06
CA PRO A 965 -36.88 17.65 -19.13
C PRO A 965 -36.56 18.50 -17.90
N VAL A 966 -35.32 18.38 -17.41
CA VAL A 966 -34.82 19.12 -16.25
C VAL A 966 -33.42 19.65 -16.53
N VAL A 967 -33.19 20.93 -16.25
CA VAL A 967 -31.85 21.54 -16.29
C VAL A 967 -31.45 21.96 -14.88
N ASN A 968 -30.32 21.45 -14.38
CA ASN A 968 -29.65 22.03 -13.23
C ASN A 968 -28.91 23.29 -13.66
N VAL A 969 -29.23 24.43 -13.06
CA VAL A 969 -28.54 25.70 -13.26
C VAL A 969 -27.68 26.00 -12.02
N PRO A 970 -26.33 26.08 -12.14
CA PRO A 970 -25.45 26.45 -11.04
C PRO A 970 -25.53 27.97 -10.77
N GLY A 971 -24.97 28.41 -9.64
CA GLY A 971 -24.87 29.84 -9.32
C GLY A 971 -24.91 30.17 -7.84
N PHE A 972 -25.31 29.21 -6.99
CA PHE A 972 -25.43 29.42 -5.55
C PHE A 972 -24.48 28.52 -4.77
N LYS A 973 -24.24 28.88 -3.51
CA LYS A 973 -23.44 28.09 -2.56
C LYS A 973 -24.16 28.00 -1.23
N GLY A 974 -23.95 26.90 -0.52
CA GLY A 974 -24.44 26.78 0.85
C GLY A 974 -23.48 27.39 1.87
N GLN A 975 -23.74 27.07 3.14
CA GLN A 975 -23.03 27.65 4.28
C GLN A 975 -21.56 27.23 4.36
N ASN A 976 -21.20 26.07 3.83
CA ASN A 976 -19.81 25.59 3.78
C ASN A 976 -19.11 25.99 2.49
N GLY A 977 -19.73 26.86 1.68
CA GLY A 977 -19.19 27.29 0.40
C GLY A 977 -19.25 26.23 -0.68
N MET A 978 -20.04 25.16 -0.53
CA MET A 978 -20.21 24.13 -1.57
C MET A 978 -21.30 24.57 -2.55
N PRO A 979 -21.20 24.20 -3.84
CA PRO A 979 -22.19 24.59 -4.84
C PRO A 979 -23.57 24.00 -4.56
N ILE A 980 -24.58 24.78 -4.90
CA ILE A 980 -25.99 24.41 -4.93
C ILE A 980 -26.56 24.91 -6.26
N GLY A 981 -27.08 23.99 -7.07
CA GLY A 981 -27.85 24.29 -8.26
C GLY A 981 -29.36 24.28 -8.02
N ILE A 982 -30.08 25.03 -8.85
CA ILE A 982 -31.54 25.07 -8.88
C ILE A 982 -32.02 24.40 -10.18
N SER A 983 -33.02 23.53 -10.08
CA SER A 983 -33.59 22.84 -11.23
C SER A 983 -34.65 23.71 -11.88
N LEU A 984 -34.54 23.86 -13.20
CA LEU A 984 -35.60 24.37 -14.07
C LEU A 984 -36.26 23.19 -14.77
N VAL A 985 -37.59 23.12 -14.68
CA VAL A 985 -38.40 22.04 -15.25
C VAL A 985 -39.40 22.60 -16.25
N ALA A 986 -39.59 21.91 -17.37
CA ALA A 986 -40.60 22.22 -18.39
C ALA A 986 -41.46 20.98 -18.68
N PRO A 987 -42.57 21.11 -19.43
CA PRO A 987 -43.33 19.96 -19.91
C PRO A 987 -42.47 19.05 -20.79
N ARG A 988 -42.93 17.80 -20.97
CA ARG A 988 -42.28 16.88 -21.93
C ARG A 988 -42.19 17.51 -23.34
N TYR A 989 -41.09 17.21 -24.03
CA TYR A 989 -40.77 17.71 -25.39
C TYR A 989 -40.65 19.23 -25.52
N HIS A 990 -40.25 19.90 -24.44
CA HIS A 990 -39.87 21.32 -24.40
C HIS A 990 -38.40 21.51 -24.00
N ASP A 991 -37.56 20.54 -24.36
CA ASP A 991 -36.14 20.49 -24.01
C ASP A 991 -35.38 21.71 -24.53
N ARG A 992 -35.59 22.09 -25.80
CA ARG A 992 -34.88 23.20 -26.44
C ARG A 992 -35.37 24.54 -25.92
N ARG A 993 -36.68 24.71 -25.70
CA ARG A 993 -37.25 25.87 -25.00
C ARG A 993 -36.67 26.00 -23.59
N LEU A 994 -36.56 24.91 -22.84
CA LEU A 994 -36.00 24.92 -21.50
C LEU A 994 -34.51 25.32 -21.52
N LEU A 995 -33.73 24.89 -22.51
CA LEU A 995 -32.35 25.34 -22.68
C LEU A 995 -32.28 26.86 -22.96
N ALA A 996 -33.13 27.39 -23.86
CA ALA A 996 -33.18 28.83 -24.13
C ALA A 996 -33.51 29.66 -22.86
N VAL A 997 -34.46 29.18 -22.04
CA VAL A 997 -34.77 29.80 -20.74
C VAL A 997 -33.59 29.68 -19.78
N SER A 998 -32.97 28.50 -19.69
CA SER A 998 -31.83 28.22 -18.81
C SER A 998 -30.61 29.07 -19.16
N LYS A 999 -30.44 29.45 -20.43
CA LYS A 999 -29.36 30.33 -20.90
C LYS A 999 -29.45 31.72 -20.27
N GLU A 1000 -30.63 32.33 -20.29
CA GLU A 1000 -30.81 33.67 -19.72
C GLU A 1000 -30.87 33.65 -18.19
N VAL A 1001 -31.48 32.61 -17.60
CA VAL A 1001 -31.49 32.43 -16.15
C VAL A 1001 -30.07 32.16 -15.62
N GLY A 1002 -29.30 31.34 -16.32
CA GLY A 1002 -27.92 30.99 -15.99
C GLY A 1002 -27.00 32.20 -15.92
N LYS A 1003 -27.10 33.13 -16.89
CA LYS A 1003 -26.35 34.40 -16.87
C LYS A 1003 -26.56 35.18 -15.57
N ILE A 1004 -27.80 35.25 -15.09
CA ILE A 1004 -28.14 35.96 -13.84
C ILE A 1004 -27.60 35.19 -12.64
N PHE A 1005 -27.84 33.89 -12.58
CA PHE A 1005 -27.47 33.07 -11.41
C PHE A 1005 -25.95 32.96 -11.24
N GLU A 1006 -25.19 32.78 -12.32
CA GLU A 1006 -23.73 32.72 -12.27
C GLU A 1006 -23.11 34.07 -11.92
N ALA A 1007 -23.72 35.19 -12.34
CA ALA A 1007 -23.22 36.53 -12.04
C ALA A 1007 -23.53 36.97 -10.59
N GLU A 1008 -24.73 36.66 -10.08
CA GLU A 1008 -25.27 37.30 -8.86
C GLU A 1008 -25.66 36.31 -7.75
N GLY A 1009 -25.56 35.00 -7.99
CA GLY A 1009 -25.95 33.95 -7.03
C GLY A 1009 -24.91 33.68 -5.93
N GLY A 1010 -23.68 34.16 -6.09
CA GLY A 1010 -22.64 34.13 -5.06
C GLY A 1010 -21.75 32.88 -5.04
N TRP A 1011 -21.98 31.92 -5.94
CA TRP A 1011 -21.01 30.87 -6.26
C TRP A 1011 -20.20 31.27 -7.49
N GLN A 1012 -18.87 31.25 -7.35
CA GLN A 1012 -17.96 31.35 -8.48
C GLN A 1012 -17.22 30.02 -8.60
N ARG A 1013 -17.18 29.49 -9.81
CA ARG A 1013 -16.44 28.27 -10.11
C ARG A 1013 -14.94 28.61 -9.94
N LEU A 1014 -14.33 28.13 -8.85
CA LEU A 1014 -12.91 28.34 -8.58
C LEU A 1014 -12.09 27.74 -9.72
N VAL A 1015 -11.17 28.56 -10.24
CA VAL A 1015 -10.41 28.34 -11.48
C VAL A 1015 -9.11 27.59 -11.21
#